data_AF-A0A150R8G5-F1
#
_entry.id   AF-A0A150R8G5-F1
#
_cell.length_a   1.000
_cell.length_b   1.000
_cell.length_c   1.000
_cell.angle_alpha   90.00
_cell.angle_beta   90.00
_cell.angle_gamma   90.00
#
_symmetry.space_group_name_H-M   'P 1'
#
loop_
_entity.id
_entity.type
_entity.pdbx_description
1 polymer ?
#
loop_
_entity_poly.entity_id
_entity_poly.type
_entity_poly.pdbx_seq_one_letter_code
_entity_poly.pdbx_strand_id
1 'polypeptide(L)'
;MDSRHSNDEAQRYLDTYAATCGEDLALRVYTSRLLGADPSLVLHGGGNTSVKSTAVDLLGDRVDVLFIKGSGWDLATIEPRGFPACRLAPLQRACALERMTDEQMVALLRGQMLDPASPTPSVEALLHAIIPAKFVDHTHADAVLSVIDTGGSAEVVEAIYGDQVLFVPYVMPGFLLARRVAELVRERLERGALPSLMILDKHGVFTWGDTAEESYTRMIDAVTRAERHVVQRSAIVSHPTVAAPDPDIRAAIGPVVRGALARASGRPWVSTLRTSLELIAFCERDDLARVSQIGCATPDHVIRTKARPLVVDGYDVNDTARFRAAVEQAIARYVAEYHEYFRRSCAARGVTRDELDPFPRVLLFPGVGALCVGGSRAEADIVADVYEHTVSVIEAAEALGGYQPVPELDLFDMEYWSLEQAKLKLGASQRGPLDRRIALITGAASGIGHATAAAFLAAGAHVALVDRDEEPLEKAVAELGGRHRGRCVKVACDVRSEASVNRAFAQVAAHFGGVDIVVSNAGRAFSGSIHTSEGHEALCASLELNLLGHQNVARAAARVLLAQDSGGALLFNASKSAFNQGPDFGPYAVAKAALVALMRQYAVDLGPKGIRANAVNADRIRTALFDAGLLESRARARNVSIDDYFRDNLLRRETTATDVAQGFLYLATAEATTGCVVTVDGGNAAAFPR
;
A
#
# COMPACT_ATOMS: atom_id res chain seq x y z
N MET A 1 -11.93 18.81 -18.70
CA MET A 1 -10.67 19.07 -17.99
C MET A 1 -9.88 20.18 -18.68
N ASP A 2 -9.12 21.00 -17.95
CA ASP A 2 -8.20 22.00 -18.53
C ASP A 2 -6.78 21.43 -18.69
N SER A 3 -6.08 21.81 -19.76
CA SER A 3 -4.69 21.42 -19.99
C SER A 3 -3.78 21.98 -18.90
N ARG A 4 -2.93 21.12 -18.31
CA ARG A 4 -1.93 21.53 -17.31
C ARG A 4 -0.56 21.81 -17.93
N HIS A 5 -0.46 21.85 -19.26
CA HIS A 5 0.79 22.09 -19.95
C HIS A 5 1.32 23.51 -19.68
N SER A 6 2.57 23.59 -19.25
CA SER A 6 3.34 24.82 -19.07
C SER A 6 4.67 24.76 -19.84
N ASN A 7 4.93 25.79 -20.65
CA ASN A 7 6.20 25.93 -21.38
C ASN A 7 7.39 26.10 -20.42
N ASP A 8 7.20 26.82 -19.31
CA ASP A 8 8.25 27.05 -18.32
C ASP A 8 8.63 25.75 -17.61
N GLU A 9 7.65 24.88 -17.30
CA GLU A 9 7.93 23.58 -16.72
C GLU A 9 8.58 22.64 -17.73
N ALA A 10 8.11 22.62 -18.99
CA ALA A 10 8.74 21.87 -20.07
C ALA A 10 10.24 22.22 -20.21
N GLN A 11 10.56 23.52 -20.15
CA GLN A 11 11.95 23.99 -20.20
C GLN A 11 12.77 23.49 -19.00
N ARG A 12 12.23 23.46 -17.78
CA ARG A 12 12.95 22.91 -16.62
C ARG A 12 13.29 21.43 -16.79
N TYR A 13 12.41 20.64 -17.40
CA TYR A 13 12.68 19.23 -17.71
C TYR A 13 13.75 19.08 -18.79
N LEU A 14 13.75 19.93 -19.82
CA LEU A 14 14.82 20.00 -20.81
C LEU A 14 16.17 20.31 -20.15
N ASP A 15 16.23 21.36 -19.33
CA ASP A 15 17.45 21.77 -18.63
C ASP A 15 17.99 20.65 -17.71
N THR A 16 17.08 19.87 -17.10
CA THR A 16 17.44 18.78 -16.18
C THR A 16 17.90 17.52 -16.90
N TYR A 17 17.21 17.10 -17.97
CA TYR A 17 17.37 15.77 -18.54
C TYR A 17 17.95 15.73 -19.96
N ALA A 18 17.76 16.77 -20.78
CA ALA A 18 18.08 16.71 -22.21
C ALA A 18 19.57 16.42 -22.49
N ALA A 19 20.48 16.93 -21.66
CA ALA A 19 21.90 16.65 -21.77
C ALA A 19 22.27 15.16 -21.58
N THR A 20 21.44 14.41 -20.84
CA THR A 20 21.70 12.99 -20.53
C THR A 20 20.94 12.02 -21.42
N CYS A 21 19.73 12.39 -21.86
CA CYS A 21 18.83 11.47 -22.55
C CYS A 21 18.23 12.00 -23.86
N GLY A 22 18.60 13.22 -24.26
CA GLY A 22 18.02 13.92 -25.41
C GLY A 22 16.71 14.65 -25.09
N GLU A 23 16.39 15.65 -25.91
CA GLU A 23 15.22 16.52 -25.74
C GLU A 23 13.90 15.73 -25.82
N ASP A 24 13.80 14.80 -26.77
CA ASP A 24 12.61 13.98 -26.99
C ASP A 24 12.18 13.22 -25.73
N LEU A 25 13.14 12.56 -25.08
CA LEU A 25 12.86 11.77 -23.88
C LEU A 25 12.64 12.68 -22.66
N ALA A 26 13.35 13.81 -22.57
CA ALA A 26 13.12 14.80 -21.51
C ALA A 26 11.68 15.35 -21.53
N LEU A 27 11.19 15.75 -22.72
CA LEU A 27 9.82 16.20 -22.90
C LEU A 27 8.80 15.08 -22.67
N ARG A 28 9.14 13.84 -23.04
CA ARG A 28 8.27 12.69 -22.78
C ARG A 28 8.13 12.38 -21.30
N VAL A 29 9.19 12.49 -20.51
CA VAL A 29 9.13 12.38 -19.05
C VAL A 29 8.18 13.43 -18.48
N TYR A 30 8.28 14.69 -18.96
CA TYR A 30 7.40 15.77 -18.53
C TYR A 30 5.92 15.49 -18.82
N THR A 31 5.53 15.24 -20.07
CA THR A 31 4.12 15.02 -20.41
C THR A 31 3.55 13.73 -19.82
N SER A 32 4.40 12.72 -19.60
CA SER A 32 4.01 11.51 -18.87
C SER A 32 3.66 11.81 -17.41
N ARG A 33 4.44 12.66 -16.74
CA ARG A 33 4.13 13.11 -15.38
C ARG A 33 2.89 13.99 -15.31
N LEU A 34 2.61 14.79 -16.35
CA LEU A 34 1.34 15.52 -16.42
C LEU A 34 0.13 14.58 -16.48
N LEU A 35 0.19 13.52 -17.30
CA LEU A 35 -0.86 12.50 -17.36
C LEU A 35 -0.99 11.73 -16.04
N GLY A 36 0.13 11.27 -15.48
CA GLY A 36 0.13 10.51 -14.22
C GLY A 36 -0.25 11.33 -12.98
N ALA A 37 -0.13 12.66 -13.02
CA ALA A 37 -0.56 13.54 -11.94
C ALA A 37 -2.09 13.73 -11.88
N ASP A 38 -2.83 13.25 -12.88
CA ASP A 38 -4.29 13.24 -12.87
C ASP A 38 -4.81 11.80 -12.75
N PRO A 39 -5.32 11.39 -11.57
CA PRO A 39 -5.76 10.01 -11.36
C PRO A 39 -6.95 9.62 -12.24
N SER A 40 -7.74 10.60 -12.73
CA SER A 40 -8.85 10.31 -13.65
C SER A 40 -8.42 9.91 -15.06
N LEU A 41 -7.14 10.09 -15.40
CA LEU A 41 -6.55 9.67 -16.67
C LEU A 41 -5.86 8.31 -16.53
N VAL A 42 -5.02 8.15 -15.49
CA VAL A 42 -4.19 6.96 -15.29
C VAL A 42 -4.00 6.69 -13.80
N LEU A 43 -4.09 5.41 -13.43
CA LEU A 43 -3.81 4.93 -12.08
C LEU A 43 -2.70 3.89 -12.04
N HIS A 44 -1.89 3.95 -10.97
CA HIS A 44 -1.07 2.87 -10.42
C HIS A 44 -0.48 1.89 -11.45
N GLY A 45 0.42 2.41 -12.29
CA GLY A 45 1.16 1.60 -13.26
C GLY A 45 0.41 1.21 -14.54
N GLY A 46 -0.86 1.63 -14.68
CA GLY A 46 -1.64 1.63 -15.92
C GLY A 46 -1.21 2.75 -16.88
N GLY A 47 -1.81 2.78 -18.08
CA GLY A 47 -1.46 3.69 -19.17
C GLY A 47 -0.04 3.49 -19.69
N ASN A 48 0.22 3.88 -20.94
CA ASN A 48 1.56 3.79 -21.53
C ASN A 48 1.87 5.04 -22.35
N THR A 49 3.08 5.55 -22.22
CA THR A 49 3.56 6.66 -23.05
C THR A 49 4.84 6.23 -23.74
N SER A 50 5.05 6.77 -24.94
CA SER A 50 6.25 6.49 -25.71
C SER A 50 6.69 7.66 -26.57
N VAL A 51 7.97 7.65 -26.95
CA VAL A 51 8.53 8.52 -27.99
C VAL A 51 9.43 7.73 -28.92
N LYS A 52 9.28 7.96 -30.24
CA LYS A 52 10.19 7.47 -31.27
C LYS A 52 11.33 8.46 -31.46
N SER A 53 12.56 8.01 -31.37
CA SER A 53 13.75 8.85 -31.55
C SER A 53 14.96 7.99 -31.99
N THR A 54 16.15 8.57 -31.93
CA THR A 54 17.41 7.85 -32.21
C THR A 54 18.23 7.70 -30.93
N ALA A 55 18.87 6.55 -30.75
CA ALA A 55 19.82 6.32 -29.66
C ALA A 55 21.09 5.66 -30.20
N VAL A 56 22.16 5.70 -29.40
CA VAL A 56 23.43 5.01 -29.71
C VAL A 56 23.45 3.70 -28.94
N ASP A 57 23.71 2.59 -29.63
CA ASP A 57 23.83 1.28 -28.99
C ASP A 57 25.22 1.03 -28.38
N LEU A 58 25.42 -0.13 -27.74
CA LEU A 58 26.67 -0.49 -27.09
C LEU A 58 27.88 -0.60 -28.04
N LEU A 59 27.63 -0.71 -29.36
CA LEU A 59 28.67 -0.77 -30.38
C LEU A 59 28.98 0.61 -30.99
N GLY A 60 28.24 1.65 -30.60
CA GLY A 60 28.40 3.00 -31.10
C GLY A 60 27.53 3.32 -32.31
N ASP A 61 26.65 2.41 -32.74
CA ASP A 61 25.79 2.63 -33.90
C ASP A 61 24.55 3.45 -33.53
N ARG A 62 24.20 4.43 -34.38
CA ARG A 62 22.98 5.22 -34.22
C ARG A 62 21.79 4.46 -34.81
N VAL A 63 20.79 4.22 -33.99
CA VAL A 63 19.66 3.33 -34.30
C VAL A 63 18.33 3.98 -33.95
N ASP A 64 17.31 3.73 -34.76
CA ASP A 64 15.94 4.16 -34.48
C ASP A 64 15.35 3.32 -33.35
N VAL A 65 14.81 3.99 -32.34
CA VAL A 65 14.29 3.39 -31.12
C VAL A 65 12.92 3.91 -30.75
N LEU A 66 12.15 3.04 -30.09
CA LEU A 66 10.99 3.40 -29.31
C LEU A 66 11.41 3.43 -27.83
N PHE A 67 11.38 4.61 -27.23
CA PHE A 67 11.41 4.76 -25.78
C PHE A 67 9.98 4.60 -25.27
N ILE A 68 9.72 3.60 -24.44
CA ILE A 68 8.37 3.30 -23.94
C ILE A 68 8.39 2.97 -22.46
N LYS A 69 7.33 3.35 -21.74
CA LYS A 69 7.15 3.02 -20.32
C LYS A 69 7.50 1.55 -20.02
N GLY A 70 8.39 1.36 -19.06
CA GLY A 70 8.74 0.07 -18.50
C GLY A 70 7.70 -0.43 -17.50
N SER A 71 7.56 -1.74 -17.41
CA SER A 71 6.76 -2.42 -16.40
C SER A 71 7.26 -2.07 -15.00
N GLY A 72 6.34 -1.78 -14.08
CA GLY A 72 6.64 -1.40 -12.69
C GLY A 72 6.88 0.09 -12.44
N TRP A 73 6.88 0.93 -13.48
CA TRP A 73 6.98 2.39 -13.35
C TRP A 73 5.61 3.06 -13.33
N ASP A 74 5.47 4.05 -12.44
CA ASP A 74 4.31 4.94 -12.34
C ASP A 74 4.55 6.22 -13.14
N LEU A 75 3.62 6.60 -14.02
CA LEU A 75 3.75 7.81 -14.85
C LEU A 75 3.88 9.09 -14.01
N ALA A 76 3.24 9.18 -12.84
CA ALA A 76 3.31 10.35 -11.97
C ALA A 76 4.74 10.63 -11.46
N THR A 77 5.58 9.59 -11.42
CA THR A 77 6.95 9.67 -10.88
C THR A 77 8.02 9.21 -11.87
N ILE A 78 7.66 8.90 -13.11
CA ILE A 78 8.56 8.28 -14.09
C ILE A 78 9.79 9.16 -14.37
N GLU A 79 10.93 8.53 -14.58
CA GLU A 79 12.21 9.17 -14.92
C GLU A 79 12.70 8.63 -16.27
N PRO A 80 13.75 9.21 -16.90
CA PRO A 80 14.28 8.70 -18.18
C PRO A 80 14.57 7.19 -18.18
N ARG A 81 15.13 6.66 -17.07
CA ARG A 81 15.38 5.21 -16.88
C ARG A 81 14.12 4.33 -16.88
N GLY A 82 12.95 4.94 -16.70
CA GLY A 82 11.66 4.27 -16.81
C GLY A 82 11.23 4.04 -18.26
N PHE A 83 11.97 4.52 -19.26
CA PHE A 83 11.72 4.35 -20.68
C PHE A 83 12.82 3.49 -21.34
N PRO A 84 12.75 2.15 -21.28
CA PRO A 84 13.63 1.28 -22.05
C PRO A 84 13.59 1.63 -23.54
N ALA A 85 14.78 1.76 -24.14
CA ALA A 85 14.94 1.97 -25.57
C ALA A 85 14.89 0.63 -26.32
N CYS A 86 13.89 0.43 -27.18
CA CYS A 86 13.75 -0.76 -28.01
C CYS A 86 13.96 -0.44 -29.48
N ARG A 87 14.72 -1.25 -30.23
CA ARG A 87 14.91 -1.06 -31.68
C ARG A 87 13.56 -1.02 -32.40
N LEU A 88 13.28 0.04 -33.15
CA LEU A 88 11.93 0.28 -33.69
C LEU A 88 11.56 -0.67 -34.84
N ALA A 89 12.45 -0.86 -35.82
CA ALA A 89 12.14 -1.65 -37.02
C ALA A 89 11.76 -3.12 -36.73
N PRO A 90 12.42 -3.85 -35.81
CA PRO A 90 12.00 -5.19 -35.42
C PRO A 90 10.59 -5.25 -34.82
N LEU A 91 10.21 -4.28 -33.99
CA LEU A 91 8.87 -4.19 -33.38
C LEU A 91 7.79 -3.98 -34.46
N GLN A 92 8.05 -3.10 -35.43
CA GLN A 92 7.14 -2.88 -36.57
C GLN A 92 6.98 -4.14 -37.43
N ARG A 93 8.08 -4.85 -37.71
CA ARG A 93 8.06 -6.11 -38.46
C ARG A 93 7.32 -7.22 -37.73
N ALA A 94 7.39 -7.26 -36.40
CA ALA A 94 6.70 -8.26 -35.61
C ALA A 94 5.17 -8.22 -35.79
N CYS A 95 4.60 -7.03 -35.99
CA CYS A 95 3.17 -6.86 -36.23
C CYS A 95 2.69 -7.42 -37.57
N ALA A 96 3.60 -7.79 -38.49
CA ALA A 96 3.27 -8.47 -39.74
C ALA A 96 3.20 -10.00 -39.60
N LEU A 97 3.55 -10.56 -38.43
CA LEU A 97 3.45 -11.99 -38.18
C LEU A 97 2.00 -12.42 -37.98
N GLU A 98 1.68 -13.64 -38.39
CA GLU A 98 0.32 -14.17 -38.25
C GLU A 98 -0.02 -14.49 -36.78
N ARG A 99 0.96 -14.99 -36.02
CA ARG A 99 0.78 -15.46 -34.64
C ARG A 99 2.06 -15.27 -33.83
N MET A 100 1.88 -14.98 -32.54
CA MET A 100 2.95 -14.90 -31.55
C MET A 100 2.36 -15.24 -30.18
N THR A 101 3.08 -16.06 -29.41
CA THR A 101 2.76 -16.34 -28.00
C THR A 101 3.25 -15.20 -27.10
N ASP A 102 2.70 -15.08 -25.89
CA ASP A 102 3.10 -14.05 -24.94
C ASP A 102 4.57 -14.17 -24.53
N GLU A 103 5.09 -15.38 -24.36
CA GLU A 103 6.50 -15.64 -24.08
C GLU A 103 7.39 -15.18 -25.23
N GLN A 104 6.99 -15.43 -26.48
CA GLN A 104 7.70 -14.96 -27.67
C GLN A 104 7.67 -13.42 -27.76
N MET A 105 6.54 -12.80 -27.44
CA MET A 105 6.39 -11.35 -27.44
C MET A 105 7.31 -10.70 -26.41
N VAL A 106 7.35 -11.22 -25.18
CA VAL A 106 8.28 -10.71 -24.16
C VAL A 106 9.73 -10.96 -24.53
N ALA A 107 10.05 -12.15 -25.06
CA ALA A 107 11.40 -12.45 -25.53
C ALA A 107 11.84 -11.50 -26.66
N LEU A 108 10.94 -11.18 -27.60
CA LEU A 108 11.18 -10.18 -28.63
C LEU A 108 11.44 -8.81 -27.99
N LEU A 109 10.52 -8.30 -27.16
CA LEU A 109 10.65 -6.97 -26.56
C LEU A 109 11.95 -6.83 -25.77
N ARG A 110 12.27 -7.82 -24.92
CA ARG A 110 13.53 -7.83 -24.15
C ARG A 110 14.76 -7.95 -25.05
N GLY A 111 14.68 -8.77 -26.09
CA GLY A 111 15.77 -8.96 -27.05
C GLY A 111 16.06 -7.74 -27.93
N GLN A 112 15.12 -6.80 -28.03
CA GLN A 112 15.29 -5.56 -28.78
C GLN A 112 15.70 -4.35 -27.92
N MET A 113 15.87 -4.52 -26.61
CA MET A 113 16.36 -3.45 -25.74
C MET A 113 17.83 -3.14 -26.03
N LEU A 114 18.18 -1.85 -26.02
CA LEU A 114 19.59 -1.43 -26.12
C LEU A 114 20.37 -1.68 -24.83
N ASP A 115 19.69 -1.54 -23.69
CA ASP A 115 20.26 -1.81 -22.36
C ASP A 115 19.51 -2.98 -21.69
N PRO A 116 20.16 -4.15 -21.53
CA PRO A 116 19.56 -5.31 -20.85
C PRO A 116 19.21 -5.08 -19.37
N ALA A 117 19.80 -4.07 -18.72
CA ALA A 117 19.53 -3.72 -17.32
C ALA A 117 18.30 -2.82 -17.15
N SER A 118 17.78 -2.26 -18.25
CA SER A 118 16.56 -1.46 -18.24
C SER A 118 15.32 -2.30 -17.89
N PRO A 119 14.24 -1.68 -17.37
CA PRO A 119 13.02 -2.40 -17.04
C PRO A 119 12.38 -3.01 -18.28
N THR A 120 11.58 -4.07 -18.10
CA THR A 120 10.91 -4.75 -19.22
C THR A 120 9.93 -3.78 -19.89
N PRO A 121 9.96 -3.59 -21.22
CA PRO A 121 9.02 -2.71 -21.93
C PRO A 121 7.58 -3.17 -21.73
N SER A 122 6.62 -2.25 -21.82
CA SER A 122 5.19 -2.60 -21.84
C SER A 122 4.88 -3.61 -22.96
N VAL A 123 3.94 -4.53 -22.70
CA VAL A 123 3.41 -5.46 -23.71
C VAL A 123 2.73 -4.71 -24.86
N GLU A 124 2.28 -3.48 -24.61
CA GLU A 124 1.68 -2.61 -25.62
C GLU A 124 2.71 -1.92 -26.51
N ALA A 125 4.00 -2.18 -26.34
CA ALA A 125 5.04 -1.55 -27.16
C ALA A 125 4.89 -1.79 -28.65
N LEU A 126 4.27 -2.90 -29.04
CA LEU A 126 3.92 -3.16 -30.44
C LEU A 126 2.88 -2.15 -30.96
N LEU A 127 1.85 -1.79 -30.17
CA LEU A 127 0.84 -0.78 -30.55
C LEU A 127 1.49 0.59 -30.71
N HIS A 128 2.38 0.96 -29.79
CA HIS A 128 3.11 2.22 -29.86
C HIS A 128 4.07 2.29 -31.07
N ALA A 129 4.65 1.16 -31.48
CA ALA A 129 5.57 1.09 -32.61
C ALA A 129 4.90 1.26 -33.98
N ILE A 130 3.65 0.79 -34.13
CA ILE A 130 2.89 0.84 -35.40
C ILE A 130 2.24 2.20 -35.66
N ILE A 131 1.93 2.97 -34.62
CA ILE A 131 1.40 4.33 -34.77
C ILE A 131 2.51 5.20 -35.37
N PRO A 132 2.30 5.86 -36.53
CA PRO A 132 3.40 6.49 -37.27
C PRO A 132 3.95 7.76 -36.62
N ALA A 133 3.19 8.40 -35.72
CA ALA A 133 3.58 9.63 -35.06
C ALA A 133 4.69 9.44 -34.02
N LYS A 134 5.40 10.54 -33.74
CA LYS A 134 6.58 10.56 -32.88
C LYS A 134 6.25 10.28 -31.41
N PHE A 135 5.25 10.96 -30.88
CA PHE A 135 4.81 10.86 -29.50
C PHE A 135 3.46 10.17 -29.43
N VAL A 136 3.33 9.17 -28.56
CA VAL A 136 2.09 8.39 -28.40
C VAL A 136 1.78 8.29 -26.91
N ASP A 137 0.53 8.58 -26.57
CA ASP A 137 -0.03 8.50 -25.23
C ASP A 137 -1.17 7.48 -25.23
N HIS A 138 -1.23 6.68 -24.17
CA HIS A 138 -2.30 5.75 -23.89
C HIS A 138 -2.71 5.87 -22.42
N THR A 139 -4.00 6.04 -22.18
CA THR A 139 -4.55 6.17 -20.83
C THR A 139 -5.84 5.35 -20.68
N HIS A 140 -6.25 5.16 -19.43
CA HIS A 140 -7.47 4.47 -19.02
C HIS A 140 -8.43 5.47 -18.40
N ALA A 141 -8.68 6.58 -19.11
CA ALA A 141 -9.41 7.70 -18.54
C ALA A 141 -10.85 7.35 -18.17
N ASP A 142 -11.28 7.68 -16.95
CA ASP A 142 -12.57 7.25 -16.39
C ASP A 142 -13.75 7.64 -17.29
N ALA A 143 -13.75 8.86 -17.81
CA ALA A 143 -14.83 9.35 -18.67
C ALA A 143 -14.93 8.57 -19.99
N VAL A 144 -13.80 8.13 -20.54
CA VAL A 144 -13.77 7.28 -21.74
C VAL A 144 -14.24 5.87 -21.38
N LEU A 145 -13.75 5.31 -20.27
CA LEU A 145 -14.18 4.00 -19.77
C LEU A 145 -15.69 3.95 -19.54
N SER A 146 -16.24 4.99 -18.92
CA SER A 146 -17.69 5.15 -18.68
C SER A 146 -18.53 5.12 -19.95
N VAL A 147 -17.95 5.53 -21.08
CA VAL A 147 -18.60 5.48 -22.39
C VAL A 147 -18.43 4.10 -23.02
N ILE A 148 -17.19 3.61 -23.08
CA ILE A 148 -16.91 2.36 -23.80
C ILE A 148 -17.40 1.13 -23.06
N ASP A 149 -17.59 1.19 -21.74
CA ASP A 149 -18.19 0.12 -20.92
C ASP A 149 -19.73 0.15 -20.91
N THR A 150 -20.37 0.76 -21.91
CA THR A 150 -21.82 0.69 -22.09
C THR A 150 -22.22 -0.30 -23.19
N GLY A 151 -23.51 -0.65 -23.25
CA GLY A 151 -24.07 -1.31 -24.43
C GLY A 151 -24.16 -0.33 -25.60
N GLY A 152 -23.68 -0.73 -26.79
CA GLY A 152 -23.65 0.17 -27.96
C GLY A 152 -22.51 1.20 -27.93
N SER A 153 -21.36 0.84 -27.37
CA SER A 153 -20.19 1.71 -27.23
C SER A 153 -19.73 2.31 -28.56
N ALA A 154 -19.83 1.57 -29.66
CA ALA A 154 -19.47 2.03 -31.00
C ALA A 154 -20.30 3.25 -31.42
N GLU A 155 -21.62 3.20 -31.24
CA GLU A 155 -22.54 4.29 -31.58
C GLU A 155 -22.30 5.53 -30.70
N VAL A 156 -22.00 5.32 -29.41
CA VAL A 156 -21.70 6.41 -28.48
C VAL A 156 -20.37 7.08 -28.82
N VAL A 157 -19.33 6.30 -29.11
CA VAL A 157 -18.02 6.80 -29.55
C VAL A 157 -18.15 7.58 -30.86
N GLU A 158 -18.92 7.08 -31.83
CA GLU A 158 -19.22 7.79 -33.07
C GLU A 158 -19.95 9.12 -32.80
N ALA A 159 -20.91 9.14 -31.88
CA ALA A 159 -21.63 10.36 -31.52
C ALA A 159 -20.76 11.43 -30.83
N ILE A 160 -19.72 11.02 -30.09
CA ILE A 160 -18.80 11.95 -29.41
C ILE A 160 -17.71 12.45 -30.38
N TYR A 161 -17.11 11.54 -31.14
CA TYR A 161 -15.88 11.80 -31.87
C TYR A 161 -16.05 11.91 -33.40
N GLY A 162 -17.12 11.34 -33.97
CA GLY A 162 -17.38 11.33 -35.41
C GLY A 162 -16.24 10.68 -36.20
N ASP A 163 -15.88 11.26 -37.34
CA ASP A 163 -14.80 10.76 -38.20
C ASP A 163 -13.38 10.96 -37.61
N GLN A 164 -13.26 11.61 -36.44
CA GLN A 164 -11.98 11.93 -35.81
C GLN A 164 -11.44 10.79 -34.92
N VAL A 165 -12.07 9.63 -34.91
CA VAL A 165 -11.64 8.48 -34.09
C VAL A 165 -11.41 7.23 -34.93
N LEU A 166 -10.36 6.49 -34.59
CA LEU A 166 -10.22 5.09 -34.96
C LEU A 166 -10.80 4.23 -33.84
N PHE A 167 -12.04 3.75 -34.00
CA PHE A 167 -12.63 2.80 -33.06
C PHE A 167 -12.16 1.38 -33.36
N VAL A 168 -11.68 0.68 -32.33
CA VAL A 168 -11.23 -0.71 -32.40
C VAL A 168 -12.15 -1.54 -31.49
N PRO A 169 -12.97 -2.44 -32.05
CA PRO A 169 -13.79 -3.36 -31.25
C PRO A 169 -12.93 -4.19 -30.31
N TYR A 170 -13.54 -4.67 -29.22
CA TYR A 170 -12.80 -5.38 -28.18
C TYR A 170 -12.03 -6.58 -28.75
N VAL A 171 -10.73 -6.59 -28.49
CA VAL A 171 -9.82 -7.70 -28.74
C VAL A 171 -8.96 -7.84 -27.49
N MET A 172 -8.74 -9.09 -27.07
CA MET A 172 -7.86 -9.40 -25.95
C MET A 172 -6.51 -8.67 -26.09
N PRO A 173 -6.08 -7.88 -25.08
CA PRO A 173 -4.77 -7.24 -25.08
C PRO A 173 -3.61 -8.21 -25.35
N GLY A 174 -2.53 -7.68 -25.92
CA GLY A 174 -1.36 -8.44 -26.35
C GLY A 174 -1.19 -8.45 -27.88
N PHE A 175 -0.59 -9.51 -28.42
CA PHE A 175 -0.22 -9.57 -29.84
C PHE A 175 -1.42 -9.48 -30.80
N LEU A 176 -2.55 -10.09 -30.45
CA LEU A 176 -3.75 -10.07 -31.30
C LEU A 176 -4.30 -8.66 -31.47
N LEU A 177 -4.38 -7.90 -30.37
CA LEU A 177 -4.74 -6.49 -30.40
C LEU A 177 -3.74 -5.68 -31.23
N ALA A 178 -2.43 -5.87 -31.01
CA ALA A 178 -1.40 -5.18 -31.79
C ALA A 178 -1.55 -5.41 -33.30
N ARG A 179 -1.81 -6.65 -33.71
CA ARG A 179 -2.05 -7.01 -35.11
C ARG A 179 -3.31 -6.34 -35.64
N ARG A 180 -4.41 -6.37 -34.88
CA ARG A 180 -5.68 -5.75 -35.30
C ARG A 180 -5.55 -4.24 -35.50
N VAL A 181 -4.85 -3.57 -34.59
CA VAL A 181 -4.54 -2.14 -34.73
C VAL A 181 -3.65 -1.90 -35.95
N ALA A 182 -2.65 -2.75 -36.21
CA ALA A 182 -1.77 -2.61 -37.37
C ALA A 182 -2.53 -2.71 -38.71
N GLU A 183 -3.50 -3.64 -38.81
CA GLU A 183 -4.39 -3.77 -39.96
C GLU A 183 -5.20 -2.48 -40.17
N LEU A 184 -5.89 -2.01 -39.13
CA LEU A 184 -6.76 -0.83 -39.19
C LEU A 184 -5.99 0.46 -39.48
N VAL A 185 -4.81 0.64 -38.88
CA VAL A 185 -3.93 1.78 -39.15
C VAL A 185 -3.49 1.78 -40.60
N ARG A 186 -3.10 0.61 -41.16
CA ARG A 186 -2.71 0.48 -42.56
C ARG A 186 -3.87 0.83 -43.50
N GLU A 187 -5.05 0.28 -43.26
CA GLU A 187 -6.25 0.57 -44.06
C GLU A 187 -6.59 2.07 -44.08
N ARG A 188 -6.44 2.76 -42.94
CA ARG A 188 -6.67 4.20 -42.83
C ARG A 188 -5.60 5.03 -43.54
N LEU A 189 -4.34 4.64 -43.44
CA LEU A 189 -3.23 5.27 -44.16
C LEU A 189 -3.37 5.11 -45.67
N GLU A 190 -3.78 3.93 -46.16
CA GLU A 190 -4.05 3.68 -47.58
C GLU A 190 -5.20 4.54 -48.13
N ARG A 191 -6.17 4.90 -47.27
CA ARG A 191 -7.26 5.84 -47.58
C ARG A 191 -6.86 7.31 -47.43
N GLY A 192 -5.62 7.61 -47.04
CA GLY A 192 -5.08 8.96 -46.93
C GLY A 192 -5.46 9.72 -45.67
N ALA A 193 -6.12 9.10 -44.69
CA ALA A 193 -6.54 9.76 -43.46
C ALA A 193 -6.51 8.80 -42.26
N LEU A 194 -5.55 9.01 -41.35
CA LEU A 194 -5.47 8.36 -40.05
C LEU A 194 -5.83 9.39 -38.96
N PRO A 195 -6.95 9.23 -38.22
CA PRO A 195 -7.30 10.12 -37.13
C PRO A 195 -6.25 10.09 -36.02
N SER A 196 -6.01 11.20 -35.29
CA SER A 196 -4.99 11.27 -34.22
C SER A 196 -5.48 10.78 -32.84
N LEU A 197 -6.62 10.09 -32.83
CA LEU A 197 -7.31 9.54 -31.67
C LEU A 197 -7.76 8.11 -32.02
N MET A 198 -7.50 7.17 -31.12
CA MET A 198 -8.00 5.81 -31.20
C MET A 198 -8.67 5.43 -29.88
N ILE A 199 -9.81 4.76 -29.97
CA ILE A 199 -10.55 4.23 -28.83
C ILE A 199 -10.56 2.72 -28.96
N LEU A 200 -10.01 2.04 -27.95
CA LEU A 200 -10.05 0.60 -27.80
C LEU A 200 -11.25 0.27 -26.92
N ASP A 201 -12.25 -0.40 -27.49
CA ASP A 201 -13.46 -0.78 -26.77
C ASP A 201 -13.14 -1.61 -25.52
N LYS A 202 -13.80 -1.29 -24.40
CA LYS A 202 -13.58 -1.89 -23.07
C LYS A 202 -12.13 -1.86 -22.53
N HIS A 203 -11.29 -0.96 -23.04
CA HIS A 203 -9.87 -0.89 -22.67
C HIS A 203 -9.40 0.53 -22.40
N GLY A 204 -9.44 1.43 -23.39
CA GLY A 204 -8.95 2.80 -23.17
C GLY A 204 -8.75 3.63 -24.43
N VAL A 205 -8.00 4.71 -24.29
CA VAL A 205 -7.80 5.74 -25.31
C VAL A 205 -6.34 5.90 -25.67
N PHE A 206 -6.07 6.15 -26.95
CA PHE A 206 -4.75 6.49 -27.49
C PHE A 206 -4.83 7.82 -28.22
N THR A 207 -3.83 8.67 -28.02
CA THR A 207 -3.60 9.88 -28.82
C THR A 207 -2.15 9.96 -29.23
N TRP A 208 -1.88 10.70 -30.31
CA TRP A 208 -0.51 10.87 -30.78
C TRP A 208 -0.30 12.21 -31.47
N GLY A 209 0.96 12.61 -31.62
CA GLY A 209 1.38 13.85 -32.26
C GLY A 209 2.86 13.87 -32.60
N ASP A 210 3.26 14.91 -33.35
CA ASP A 210 4.66 15.16 -33.72
C ASP A 210 5.43 15.81 -32.57
N THR A 211 4.73 16.48 -31.65
CA THR A 211 5.29 17.03 -30.41
C THR A 211 4.66 16.38 -29.16
N ALA A 212 5.37 16.48 -28.04
CA ALA A 212 4.88 15.94 -26.77
C ALA A 212 3.63 16.68 -26.27
N GLU A 213 3.57 18.00 -26.49
CA GLU A 213 2.42 18.85 -26.15
C GLU A 213 1.19 18.49 -26.98
N GLU A 214 1.39 18.21 -28.28
CA GLU A 214 0.29 17.87 -29.19
C GLU A 214 -0.36 16.53 -28.81
N SER A 215 0.43 15.50 -28.50
CA SER A 215 -0.10 14.20 -28.05
C SER A 215 -0.90 14.34 -26.74
N TYR A 216 -0.36 15.11 -25.79
CA TYR A 216 -0.97 15.37 -24.49
C TYR A 216 -2.27 16.18 -24.63
N THR A 217 -2.25 17.29 -25.37
CA THR A 217 -3.42 18.16 -25.51
C THR A 217 -4.56 17.45 -26.22
N ARG A 218 -4.26 16.57 -27.19
CA ARG A 218 -5.26 15.69 -27.82
C ARG A 218 -5.87 14.72 -26.82
N MET A 219 -5.09 14.17 -25.88
CA MET A 219 -5.59 13.31 -24.81
C MET A 219 -6.60 14.08 -23.95
N ILE A 220 -6.24 15.29 -23.50
CA ILE A 220 -7.11 16.13 -22.68
C ILE A 220 -8.39 16.52 -23.41
N ASP A 221 -8.32 16.88 -24.70
CA ASP A 221 -9.51 17.18 -25.52
C ASP A 221 -10.42 15.94 -25.66
N ALA A 222 -9.85 14.78 -25.99
CA ALA A 222 -10.60 13.55 -26.16
C ALA A 222 -11.35 13.16 -24.88
N VAL A 223 -10.69 13.21 -23.73
CA VAL A 223 -11.30 12.92 -22.42
C VAL A 223 -12.33 13.98 -22.06
N THR A 224 -12.05 15.25 -22.27
CA THR A 224 -13.00 16.35 -21.97
C THR A 224 -14.30 16.23 -22.78
N ARG A 225 -14.21 15.77 -24.04
CA ARG A 225 -15.41 15.50 -24.86
C ARG A 225 -16.24 14.35 -24.30
N ALA A 226 -15.59 13.29 -23.81
CA ALA A 226 -16.29 12.21 -23.11
C ALA A 226 -16.93 12.71 -21.80
N GLU A 227 -16.20 13.45 -20.96
CA GLU A 227 -16.73 14.03 -19.71
C GLU A 227 -18.01 14.84 -19.97
N ARG A 228 -17.98 15.72 -20.98
CA ARG A 228 -19.15 16.52 -21.36
C ARG A 228 -20.33 15.65 -21.78
N HIS A 229 -20.08 14.56 -22.50
CA HIS A 229 -21.12 13.62 -22.89
C HIS A 229 -21.72 12.90 -21.69
N VAL A 230 -20.89 12.41 -20.76
CA VAL A 230 -21.32 11.77 -19.51
C VAL A 230 -22.18 12.75 -18.70
N VAL A 231 -21.72 13.97 -18.47
CA VAL A 231 -22.44 14.98 -17.66
C VAL A 231 -23.76 15.39 -18.30
N GLN A 232 -23.84 15.51 -19.63
CA GLN A 232 -25.07 15.92 -20.32
C GLN A 232 -26.18 14.85 -20.26
N ARG A 233 -25.82 13.58 -20.19
CA ARG A 233 -26.76 12.44 -20.23
C ARG A 233 -26.98 11.78 -18.88
N SER A 234 -26.04 11.95 -17.96
CA SER A 234 -26.25 11.66 -16.55
C SER A 234 -27.20 12.71 -16.02
N ALA A 235 -28.51 12.46 -16.09
CA ALA A 235 -29.46 13.16 -15.23
C ALA A 235 -28.86 13.06 -13.81
N ILE A 236 -28.61 14.21 -13.14
CA ILE A 236 -27.92 14.27 -11.86
C ILE A 236 -28.38 13.08 -11.02
N VAL A 237 -27.53 12.06 -10.89
CA VAL A 237 -27.84 10.91 -10.06
C VAL A 237 -27.85 11.51 -8.68
N SER A 238 -29.05 11.72 -8.14
CA SER A 238 -29.22 12.25 -6.81
C SER A 238 -28.74 11.18 -5.86
N HIS A 239 -27.46 11.23 -5.51
CA HIS A 239 -26.96 10.40 -4.43
C HIS A 239 -27.78 10.73 -3.18
N PRO A 240 -28.25 9.72 -2.43
CA PRO A 240 -28.85 9.98 -1.13
C PRO A 240 -27.92 10.86 -0.30
N THR A 241 -28.48 11.77 0.51
CA THR A 241 -27.66 12.55 1.44
C THR A 241 -27.10 11.58 2.47
N VAL A 242 -25.85 11.14 2.29
CA VAL A 242 -25.19 10.23 3.23
C VAL A 242 -24.24 11.01 4.13
N ALA A 243 -24.24 10.66 5.41
CA ALA A 243 -23.29 11.21 6.38
C ALA A 243 -22.01 10.37 6.39
N ALA A 244 -20.88 11.00 6.69
CA ALA A 244 -19.66 10.27 6.98
C ALA A 244 -19.88 9.35 8.20
N PRO A 245 -19.38 8.10 8.19
CA PRO A 245 -19.54 7.19 9.31
C PRO A 245 -18.77 7.68 10.53
N ASP A 246 -19.27 7.32 11.71
CA ASP A 246 -18.63 7.63 12.99
C ASP A 246 -17.17 7.13 13.00
N PRO A 247 -16.18 7.95 13.46
CA PRO A 247 -14.80 7.52 13.63
C PRO A 247 -14.62 6.20 14.40
N ASP A 248 -15.47 5.92 15.38
CA ASP A 248 -15.42 4.68 16.16
C ASP A 248 -15.83 3.46 15.33
N ILE A 249 -16.83 3.62 14.45
CA ILE A 249 -17.24 2.58 13.48
C ILE A 249 -16.08 2.28 12.52
N ARG A 250 -15.41 3.33 12.03
CA ARG A 250 -14.25 3.19 11.13
C ARG A 250 -13.11 2.39 11.78
N ALA A 251 -12.86 2.63 13.07
CA ALA A 251 -11.84 1.92 13.83
C ALA A 251 -12.23 0.48 14.20
N ALA A 252 -13.53 0.17 14.30
CA ALA A 252 -14.03 -1.15 14.67
C ALA A 252 -14.00 -2.18 13.52
N ILE A 253 -14.18 -1.73 12.27
CA ILE A 253 -14.28 -2.62 11.09
C ILE A 253 -12.96 -3.32 10.78
N GLY A 254 -11.87 -2.56 10.71
CA GLY A 254 -10.55 -3.08 10.34
C GLY A 254 -10.13 -4.32 11.15
N PRO A 255 -10.09 -4.24 12.50
CA PRO A 255 -9.66 -5.36 13.35
C PRO A 255 -10.44 -6.65 13.09
N VAL A 256 -11.77 -6.58 13.00
CA VAL A 256 -12.62 -7.76 12.79
C VAL A 256 -12.36 -8.40 11.43
N VAL A 257 -12.31 -7.58 10.36
CA VAL A 257 -12.05 -8.08 9.00
C VAL A 257 -10.64 -8.64 8.86
N ARG A 258 -9.63 -7.93 9.39
CA ARG A 258 -8.24 -8.38 9.40
C ARG A 258 -8.12 -9.74 10.07
N GLY A 259 -8.77 -9.92 11.22
CA GLY A 259 -8.81 -11.18 11.94
C GLY A 259 -9.45 -12.33 11.16
N ALA A 260 -10.64 -12.09 10.60
CA ALA A 260 -11.37 -13.08 9.82
C ALA A 260 -10.58 -13.53 8.57
N LEU A 261 -10.02 -12.57 7.82
CA LEU A 261 -9.15 -12.88 6.68
C LEU A 261 -7.88 -13.61 7.11
N ALA A 262 -7.26 -13.24 8.24
CA ALA A 262 -6.06 -13.90 8.72
C ALA A 262 -6.31 -15.38 9.07
N ARG A 263 -7.43 -15.69 9.74
CA ARG A 263 -7.84 -17.07 10.03
C ARG A 263 -8.15 -17.85 8.75
N ALA A 264 -8.87 -17.25 7.81
CA ALA A 264 -9.25 -17.91 6.56
C ALA A 264 -8.05 -18.17 5.62
N SER A 265 -7.08 -17.25 5.58
CA SER A 265 -5.96 -17.28 4.64
C SER A 265 -4.63 -17.76 5.21
N GLY A 266 -4.55 -17.96 6.53
CA GLY A 266 -3.33 -18.32 7.25
C GLY A 266 -2.27 -17.22 7.31
N ARG A 267 -2.60 -15.97 6.96
CA ARG A 267 -1.64 -14.85 6.94
C ARG A 267 -2.30 -13.48 7.22
N PRO A 268 -1.60 -12.52 7.83
CA PRO A 268 -2.13 -11.18 8.09
C PRO A 268 -2.32 -10.32 6.83
N TRP A 269 -3.21 -9.33 6.91
CA TRP A 269 -3.60 -8.42 5.81
C TRP A 269 -3.71 -6.97 6.27
N VAL A 270 -3.03 -6.06 5.59
CA VAL A 270 -3.13 -4.62 5.87
C VAL A 270 -4.29 -4.05 5.09
N SER A 271 -5.03 -3.10 5.69
CA SER A 271 -6.20 -2.51 5.04
C SER A 271 -6.23 -1.00 5.11
N THR A 272 -7.04 -0.41 4.24
CA THR A 272 -7.42 1.00 4.21
C THR A 272 -8.93 1.09 4.07
N LEU A 273 -9.57 2.02 4.79
CA LEU A 273 -11.02 2.24 4.73
C LEU A 273 -11.29 3.53 3.95
N ARG A 274 -12.03 3.43 2.84
CA ARG A 274 -12.51 4.57 2.05
C ARG A 274 -13.97 4.84 2.38
N THR A 275 -14.26 6.10 2.64
CA THR A 275 -15.57 6.60 3.08
C THR A 275 -15.93 7.88 2.34
N SER A 276 -15.52 8.01 1.08
CA SER A 276 -15.94 9.10 0.20
C SER A 276 -17.46 9.03 0.03
N LEU A 277 -18.14 10.19 -0.06
CA LEU A 277 -19.61 10.22 -0.13
C LEU A 277 -20.16 9.46 -1.34
N GLU A 278 -19.45 9.52 -2.47
CA GLU A 278 -19.76 8.75 -3.67
C GLU A 278 -19.72 7.24 -3.42
N LEU A 279 -18.66 6.74 -2.79
CA LEU A 279 -18.52 5.33 -2.47
C LEU A 279 -19.54 4.84 -1.45
N ILE A 280 -19.87 5.68 -0.45
CA ILE A 280 -20.94 5.36 0.49
C ILE A 280 -22.28 5.29 -0.25
N ALA A 281 -22.58 6.29 -1.09
CA ALA A 281 -23.81 6.29 -1.90
C ALA A 281 -23.90 5.08 -2.84
N PHE A 282 -22.78 4.66 -3.43
CA PHE A 282 -22.70 3.41 -4.21
C PHE A 282 -23.06 2.18 -3.36
N CYS A 283 -22.55 2.11 -2.12
CA CYS A 283 -22.87 1.02 -1.20
C CYS A 283 -24.33 1.04 -0.69
N GLU A 284 -25.05 2.15 -0.85
CA GLU A 284 -26.47 2.30 -0.48
C GLU A 284 -27.44 1.99 -1.62
N ARG A 285 -26.95 1.58 -2.80
CA ARG A 285 -27.83 1.22 -3.91
C ARG A 285 -28.68 -0.01 -3.61
N ASP A 286 -29.97 0.08 -3.95
CA ASP A 286 -30.90 -1.07 -3.89
C ASP A 286 -30.43 -2.25 -4.76
N ASP A 287 -29.71 -1.96 -5.85
CA ASP A 287 -29.18 -2.96 -6.79
C ASP A 287 -27.68 -3.22 -6.64
N LEU A 288 -27.06 -2.85 -5.50
CA LEU A 288 -25.63 -3.04 -5.23
C LEU A 288 -25.15 -4.48 -5.55
N ALA A 289 -25.93 -5.48 -5.15
CA ALA A 289 -25.62 -6.90 -5.36
C ALA A 289 -25.58 -7.29 -6.85
N ARG A 290 -26.21 -6.49 -7.73
CA ARG A 290 -26.09 -6.64 -9.18
C ARG A 290 -24.88 -5.86 -9.68
N VAL A 291 -24.87 -4.54 -9.50
CA VAL A 291 -23.89 -3.65 -10.17
C VAL A 291 -22.45 -3.93 -9.75
N SER A 292 -22.22 -4.26 -8.47
CA SER A 292 -20.88 -4.56 -7.97
C SER A 292 -20.32 -5.90 -8.47
N GLN A 293 -21.17 -6.79 -9.02
CA GLN A 293 -20.81 -8.17 -9.35
C GLN A 293 -20.58 -8.39 -10.86
N ILE A 294 -20.73 -7.36 -11.68
CA ILE A 294 -20.65 -7.45 -13.15
C ILE A 294 -19.20 -7.65 -13.63
N GLY A 295 -18.25 -6.91 -13.04
CA GLY A 295 -16.84 -6.94 -13.42
C GLY A 295 -16.13 -5.63 -13.11
N CYS A 296 -14.89 -5.48 -13.58
CA CYS A 296 -14.07 -4.28 -13.39
C CYS A 296 -14.04 -3.38 -14.63
N ALA A 297 -13.81 -2.08 -14.41
CA ALA A 297 -13.82 -1.03 -15.45
C ALA A 297 -12.74 -1.19 -16.52
N THR A 298 -11.62 -1.81 -16.17
CA THR A 298 -10.65 -2.24 -17.18
C THR A 298 -10.24 -3.66 -16.86
N PRO A 299 -9.87 -4.47 -17.88
CA PRO A 299 -9.36 -5.80 -17.65
C PRO A 299 -8.08 -5.78 -16.79
N ASP A 300 -7.29 -4.70 -16.84
CA ASP A 300 -6.08 -4.50 -16.03
C ASP A 300 -6.37 -4.39 -14.53
N HIS A 301 -7.54 -3.91 -14.12
CA HIS A 301 -7.87 -3.74 -12.70
C HIS A 301 -8.01 -5.08 -11.97
N VAL A 302 -8.36 -6.16 -12.69
CA VAL A 302 -8.65 -7.48 -12.11
C VAL A 302 -7.47 -8.06 -11.33
N ILE A 303 -6.23 -7.74 -11.73
CA ILE A 303 -5.02 -8.23 -11.05
C ILE A 303 -4.81 -7.60 -9.68
N ARG A 304 -5.42 -6.44 -9.41
CA ARG A 304 -5.35 -5.72 -8.12
C ARG A 304 -6.58 -5.97 -7.27
N THR A 305 -7.77 -5.84 -7.84
CA THR A 305 -9.04 -5.85 -7.08
C THR A 305 -9.73 -7.20 -7.05
N LYS A 306 -9.30 -8.17 -7.88
CA LYS A 306 -10.11 -9.33 -8.31
C LYS A 306 -11.32 -8.90 -9.14
N ALA A 307 -11.97 -9.87 -9.77
CA ALA A 307 -13.11 -9.62 -10.65
C ALA A 307 -14.34 -9.04 -9.92
N ARG A 308 -14.54 -9.44 -8.66
CA ARG A 308 -15.70 -9.05 -7.85
C ARG A 308 -15.28 -8.64 -6.45
N PRO A 309 -15.87 -7.58 -5.88
CA PRO A 309 -15.77 -7.25 -4.46
C PRO A 309 -16.63 -8.19 -3.62
N LEU A 310 -16.35 -8.26 -2.33
CA LEU A 310 -17.22 -8.90 -1.34
C LEU A 310 -18.21 -7.88 -0.77
N VAL A 311 -19.51 -8.11 -0.93
CA VAL A 311 -20.53 -7.34 -0.20
C VAL A 311 -20.79 -7.98 1.16
N VAL A 312 -20.65 -7.20 2.22
CA VAL A 312 -20.96 -7.62 3.60
C VAL A 312 -22.23 -6.92 4.06
N ASP A 313 -23.33 -7.68 4.12
CA ASP A 313 -24.67 -7.22 4.50
C ASP A 313 -25.10 -7.77 5.88
N GLY A 314 -26.20 -7.23 6.42
CA GLY A 314 -26.82 -7.73 7.65
C GLY A 314 -25.98 -7.66 8.92
N TYR A 315 -24.90 -6.87 8.91
CA TYR A 315 -23.96 -6.73 10.01
C TYR A 315 -24.37 -5.64 11.01
N ASP A 316 -23.85 -5.72 12.24
CA ASP A 316 -24.01 -4.70 13.28
C ASP A 316 -22.67 -4.45 13.95
N VAL A 317 -22.04 -3.32 13.64
CA VAL A 317 -20.71 -2.95 14.16
C VAL A 317 -20.67 -2.77 15.67
N ASN A 318 -21.82 -2.55 16.32
CA ASN A 318 -21.92 -2.39 17.77
C ASN A 318 -21.92 -3.75 18.50
N ASP A 319 -22.23 -4.85 17.79
CA ASP A 319 -22.13 -6.21 18.28
C ASP A 319 -20.96 -6.92 17.58
N THR A 320 -19.79 -6.88 18.21
CA THR A 320 -18.56 -7.46 17.66
C THR A 320 -18.70 -8.96 17.33
N ALA A 321 -19.49 -9.72 18.09
CA ALA A 321 -19.66 -11.15 17.86
C ALA A 321 -20.52 -11.41 16.61
N ARG A 322 -21.66 -10.71 16.51
CA ARG A 322 -22.53 -10.79 15.33
C ARG A 322 -21.82 -10.27 14.07
N PHE A 323 -21.08 -9.17 14.20
CA PHE A 323 -20.32 -8.61 13.09
C PHE A 323 -19.23 -9.57 12.60
N ARG A 324 -18.46 -10.17 13.51
CA ARG A 324 -17.46 -11.18 13.17
C ARG A 324 -18.09 -12.33 12.39
N ALA A 325 -19.20 -12.88 12.88
CA ALA A 325 -19.88 -14.00 12.22
C ALA A 325 -20.35 -13.63 10.80
N ALA A 326 -20.91 -12.43 10.60
CA ALA A 326 -21.32 -11.95 9.29
C ALA A 326 -20.13 -11.84 8.32
N VAL A 327 -19.01 -11.25 8.76
CA VAL A 327 -17.79 -11.12 7.96
C VAL A 327 -17.19 -12.48 7.61
N GLU A 328 -17.08 -13.40 8.57
CA GLU A 328 -16.55 -14.75 8.34
C GLU A 328 -17.40 -15.54 7.36
N GLN A 329 -18.73 -15.48 7.50
CA GLN A 329 -19.65 -16.12 6.57
C GLN A 329 -19.54 -15.53 5.17
N ALA A 330 -19.44 -14.20 5.04
CA ALA A 330 -19.29 -13.52 3.77
C ALA A 330 -17.96 -13.91 3.08
N ILE A 331 -16.85 -13.95 3.81
CA ILE A 331 -15.55 -14.40 3.30
C ILE A 331 -15.61 -15.87 2.85
N ALA A 332 -16.22 -16.75 3.64
CA ALA A 332 -16.33 -18.17 3.29
C ALA A 332 -17.14 -18.38 2.01
N ARG A 333 -18.24 -17.63 1.84
CA ARG A 333 -19.04 -17.62 0.61
C ARG A 333 -18.22 -17.15 -0.59
N TYR A 334 -17.53 -16.02 -0.46
CA TYR A 334 -16.67 -15.49 -1.53
C TYR A 334 -15.62 -16.50 -1.99
N VAL A 335 -14.93 -17.14 -1.05
CA VAL A 335 -13.90 -18.14 -1.34
C VAL A 335 -14.50 -19.34 -2.09
N ALA A 336 -15.67 -19.84 -1.66
CA ALA A 336 -16.35 -20.94 -2.34
C ALA A 336 -16.77 -20.57 -3.78
N GLU A 337 -17.31 -19.36 -3.97
CA GLU A 337 -17.69 -18.82 -5.28
C GLU A 337 -16.46 -18.64 -6.19
N TYR A 338 -15.33 -18.18 -5.65
CA TYR A 338 -14.09 -18.04 -6.39
C TYR A 338 -13.57 -19.40 -6.90
N HIS A 339 -13.59 -20.43 -6.05
CA HIS A 339 -13.24 -21.80 -6.46
C HIS A 339 -14.15 -22.36 -7.55
N GLU A 340 -15.44 -22.01 -7.53
CA GLU A 340 -16.36 -22.40 -8.61
C GLU A 340 -16.08 -21.63 -9.90
N TYR A 341 -15.89 -20.31 -9.81
CA TYR A 341 -15.50 -19.45 -10.93
C TYR A 341 -14.23 -19.98 -11.60
N PHE A 342 -13.18 -20.28 -10.83
CA PHE A 342 -11.93 -20.83 -11.36
C PHE A 342 -12.15 -22.14 -12.12
N ARG A 343 -12.86 -23.11 -11.51
CA ARG A 343 -13.12 -24.42 -12.14
C ARG A 343 -13.97 -24.30 -13.40
N ARG A 344 -15.02 -23.49 -13.36
CA ARG A 344 -15.91 -23.24 -14.51
C ARG A 344 -15.15 -22.58 -15.66
N SER A 345 -14.33 -21.58 -15.38
CA SER A 345 -13.57 -20.85 -16.39
C SER A 345 -12.47 -21.72 -17.01
N CYS A 346 -11.75 -22.52 -16.22
CA CYS A 346 -10.80 -23.50 -16.76
C CYS A 346 -11.47 -24.51 -17.70
N ALA A 347 -12.62 -25.06 -17.29
CA ALA A 347 -13.40 -25.99 -18.12
C ALA A 347 -13.89 -25.34 -19.41
N ALA A 348 -14.42 -24.12 -19.34
CA ALA A 348 -14.92 -23.38 -20.50
C ALA A 348 -13.80 -23.02 -21.51
N ARG A 349 -12.60 -22.70 -21.02
CA ARG A 349 -11.43 -22.42 -21.86
C ARG A 349 -10.65 -23.68 -22.29
N GLY A 350 -10.93 -24.83 -21.69
CA GLY A 350 -10.18 -26.06 -21.94
C GLY A 350 -8.70 -25.98 -21.52
N VAL A 351 -8.41 -25.20 -20.46
CA VAL A 351 -7.05 -24.97 -19.96
C VAL A 351 -6.86 -25.58 -18.57
N THR A 352 -5.62 -25.86 -18.20
CA THR A 352 -5.22 -26.20 -16.83
C THR A 352 -4.29 -25.10 -16.33
N ARG A 353 -4.63 -24.48 -15.20
CA ARG A 353 -3.87 -23.40 -14.55
C ARG A 353 -3.75 -23.68 -13.05
N ASP A 354 -2.82 -23.02 -12.38
CA ASP A 354 -2.79 -22.98 -10.91
C ASP A 354 -3.72 -21.88 -10.42
N GLU A 355 -4.56 -22.19 -9.44
CA GLU A 355 -5.50 -21.21 -8.87
C GLU A 355 -4.75 -20.12 -8.07
N LEU A 356 -5.12 -18.86 -8.29
CA LEU A 356 -4.61 -17.75 -7.48
C LEU A 356 -5.25 -17.74 -6.09
N ASP A 357 -4.76 -16.91 -5.16
CA ASP A 357 -5.40 -16.86 -3.85
C ASP A 357 -6.87 -16.39 -3.97
N PRO A 358 -7.82 -17.07 -3.28
CA PRO A 358 -9.26 -16.86 -3.48
C PRO A 358 -9.84 -15.78 -2.57
N PHE A 359 -9.01 -14.93 -1.94
CA PHE A 359 -9.48 -13.97 -0.93
C PHE A 359 -9.85 -12.62 -1.55
N PRO A 360 -10.93 -11.98 -1.06
CA PRO A 360 -11.36 -10.69 -1.59
C PRO A 360 -10.31 -9.61 -1.35
N ARG A 361 -10.26 -8.61 -2.24
CA ARG A 361 -9.42 -7.41 -2.09
C ARG A 361 -10.22 -6.17 -1.70
N VAL A 362 -11.49 -6.14 -2.07
CA VAL A 362 -12.43 -5.05 -1.77
C VAL A 362 -13.59 -5.65 -0.99
N LEU A 363 -13.93 -5.06 0.16
CA LEU A 363 -15.10 -5.40 0.96
C LEU A 363 -16.00 -4.18 1.07
N LEU A 364 -17.23 -4.28 0.57
CA LEU A 364 -18.23 -3.21 0.61
C LEU A 364 -19.12 -3.38 1.83
N PHE A 365 -19.28 -2.29 2.56
CA PHE A 365 -20.08 -2.17 3.76
C PHE A 365 -21.15 -1.09 3.54
N PRO A 366 -22.41 -1.49 3.22
CA PRO A 366 -23.54 -0.56 3.21
C PRO A 366 -23.55 0.30 4.48
N GLY A 367 -23.67 1.61 4.32
CA GLY A 367 -23.66 2.62 5.39
C GLY A 367 -22.28 3.13 5.78
N VAL A 368 -21.21 2.57 5.22
CA VAL A 368 -19.83 2.90 5.63
C VAL A 368 -18.90 3.20 4.45
N GLY A 369 -18.92 2.38 3.38
CA GLY A 369 -18.00 2.49 2.24
C GLY A 369 -17.23 1.19 1.99
N ALA A 370 -15.98 1.28 1.55
CA ALA A 370 -15.17 0.10 1.19
C ALA A 370 -13.91 -0.05 2.05
N LEU A 371 -13.73 -1.24 2.62
CA LEU A 371 -12.46 -1.66 3.20
C LEU A 371 -11.66 -2.44 2.14
N CYS A 372 -10.50 -1.91 1.76
CA CYS A 372 -9.61 -2.52 0.78
C CYS A 372 -8.40 -3.13 1.46
N VAL A 373 -7.97 -4.31 1.01
CA VAL A 373 -6.91 -5.10 1.66
C VAL A 373 -5.75 -5.42 0.72
N GLY A 374 -4.55 -5.47 1.29
CA GLY A 374 -3.31 -5.78 0.58
C GLY A 374 -2.24 -6.37 1.49
N GLY A 375 -1.11 -6.79 0.91
CA GLY A 375 0.06 -7.21 1.69
C GLY A 375 0.77 -6.04 2.38
N SER A 376 0.56 -4.83 1.89
CA SER A 376 1.06 -3.61 2.51
C SER A 376 0.00 -2.50 2.43
N ARG A 377 0.19 -1.43 3.20
CA ARG A 377 -0.66 -0.25 3.12
C ARG A 377 -0.69 0.37 1.71
N ALA A 378 0.46 0.44 1.05
CA ALA A 378 0.54 0.92 -0.34
C ALA A 378 -0.28 0.04 -1.30
N GLU A 379 -0.21 -1.29 -1.16
CA GLU A 379 -1.06 -2.19 -1.96
C GLU A 379 -2.55 -2.01 -1.67
N ALA A 380 -2.92 -1.86 -0.39
CA ALA A 380 -4.31 -1.62 0.01
C ALA A 380 -4.84 -0.28 -0.53
N ASP A 381 -4.03 0.78 -0.53
CA ASP A 381 -4.38 2.06 -1.14
C ASP A 381 -4.50 1.95 -2.67
N ILE A 382 -3.62 1.21 -3.35
CA ILE A 382 -3.77 0.94 -4.80
C ILE A 382 -5.11 0.26 -5.09
N VAL A 383 -5.48 -0.77 -4.31
CA VAL A 383 -6.76 -1.46 -4.46
C VAL A 383 -7.93 -0.50 -4.24
N ALA A 384 -7.83 0.36 -3.23
CA ALA A 384 -8.84 1.34 -2.90
C ALA A 384 -9.05 2.36 -4.02
N ASP A 385 -7.96 2.95 -4.51
CA ASP A 385 -8.01 3.94 -5.57
C ASP A 385 -8.62 3.30 -6.84
N VAL A 386 -8.10 2.15 -7.29
CA VAL A 386 -8.65 1.44 -8.46
C VAL A 386 -10.16 1.15 -8.32
N TYR A 387 -10.62 0.82 -7.11
CA TYR A 387 -12.03 0.52 -6.89
C TYR A 387 -12.91 1.78 -6.82
N GLU A 388 -12.44 2.88 -6.24
CA GLU A 388 -13.15 4.18 -6.30
C GLU A 388 -13.37 4.62 -7.75
N HIS A 389 -12.35 4.47 -8.61
CA HIS A 389 -12.48 4.72 -10.04
C HIS A 389 -13.46 3.76 -10.73
N THR A 390 -13.43 2.48 -10.35
CA THR A 390 -14.41 1.51 -10.86
C THR A 390 -15.84 1.90 -10.49
N VAL A 391 -16.06 2.44 -9.28
CA VAL A 391 -17.37 2.95 -8.86
C VAL A 391 -17.81 4.13 -9.71
N SER A 392 -16.94 5.12 -9.94
CA SER A 392 -17.27 6.27 -10.79
C SER A 392 -17.64 5.86 -12.23
N VAL A 393 -16.90 4.88 -12.80
CA VAL A 393 -17.20 4.32 -14.12
C VAL A 393 -18.54 3.57 -14.13
N ILE A 394 -18.83 2.75 -13.13
CA ILE A 394 -20.10 2.03 -13.02
C ILE A 394 -21.27 3.02 -12.94
N GLU A 395 -21.18 4.02 -12.05
CA GLU A 395 -22.23 5.03 -11.88
C GLU A 395 -22.52 5.78 -13.19
N ALA A 396 -21.46 6.23 -13.87
CA ALA A 396 -21.58 6.94 -15.13
C ALA A 396 -22.14 6.04 -16.26
N ALA A 397 -21.66 4.80 -16.38
CA ALA A 397 -22.15 3.87 -17.40
C ALA A 397 -23.60 3.42 -17.15
N GLU A 398 -23.99 3.20 -15.90
CA GLU A 398 -25.39 2.91 -15.54
C GLU A 398 -26.31 4.10 -15.90
N ALA A 399 -25.84 5.33 -15.71
CA ALA A 399 -26.58 6.52 -16.14
C ALA A 399 -26.69 6.66 -17.68
N LEU A 400 -25.76 6.06 -18.43
CA LEU A 400 -25.72 6.07 -19.90
C LEU A 400 -26.47 4.91 -20.57
N GLY A 401 -27.08 4.00 -19.80
CA GLY A 401 -27.86 2.89 -20.36
C GLY A 401 -27.43 1.49 -19.89
N GLY A 402 -26.50 1.41 -18.94
CA GLY A 402 -26.13 0.17 -18.26
C GLY A 402 -24.65 -0.18 -18.42
N TYR A 403 -24.03 -0.62 -17.33
CA TYR A 403 -22.63 -1.03 -17.27
C TYR A 403 -22.44 -2.44 -17.83
N GLN A 404 -21.58 -2.55 -18.84
CA GLN A 404 -21.25 -3.75 -19.58
C GLN A 404 -19.73 -3.80 -19.83
N PRO A 405 -18.92 -4.24 -18.84
CA PRO A 405 -17.50 -4.45 -19.04
C PRO A 405 -17.25 -5.70 -19.91
N VAL A 406 -15.98 -6.05 -20.06
CA VAL A 406 -15.58 -7.30 -20.71
C VAL A 406 -16.24 -8.55 -20.09
N PRO A 407 -16.53 -9.60 -20.90
CA PRO A 407 -17.12 -10.84 -20.41
C PRO A 407 -16.28 -11.55 -19.34
N GLU A 408 -16.95 -12.32 -18.46
CA GLU A 408 -16.32 -13.06 -17.34
C GLU A 408 -15.13 -13.95 -17.77
N LEU A 409 -15.23 -14.62 -18.93
CA LEU A 409 -14.14 -15.49 -19.41
C LEU A 409 -12.92 -14.72 -19.91
N ASP A 410 -13.11 -13.50 -20.43
CA ASP A 410 -12.00 -12.64 -20.85
C ASP A 410 -11.34 -11.99 -19.62
N LEU A 411 -12.13 -11.61 -18.61
CA LEU A 411 -11.62 -11.22 -17.28
C LEU A 411 -10.80 -12.33 -16.64
N PHE A 412 -11.26 -13.58 -16.73
CA PHE A 412 -10.51 -14.74 -16.24
C PHE A 412 -9.15 -14.87 -16.93
N ASP A 413 -9.09 -14.66 -18.24
CA ASP A 413 -7.82 -14.71 -18.96
C ASP A 413 -6.86 -13.60 -18.53
N MET A 414 -7.35 -12.39 -18.26
CA MET A 414 -6.53 -11.30 -17.74
C MET A 414 -6.06 -11.53 -16.31
N GLU A 415 -6.94 -12.03 -15.44
CA GLU A 415 -6.58 -12.32 -14.05
C GLU A 415 -5.47 -13.37 -13.98
N TYR A 416 -5.53 -14.38 -14.84
CA TYR A 416 -4.55 -15.46 -14.89
C TYR A 416 -3.44 -15.24 -15.91
N TRP A 417 -3.34 -14.04 -16.50
CA TRP A 417 -2.29 -13.73 -17.47
C TRP A 417 -0.94 -13.61 -16.78
N SER A 418 -0.01 -14.51 -17.14
CA SER A 418 1.31 -14.61 -16.48
C SER A 418 2.12 -13.31 -16.56
N LEU A 419 1.99 -12.55 -17.65
CA LEU A 419 2.68 -11.29 -17.86
C LEU A 419 2.17 -10.18 -16.92
N GLU A 420 0.86 -10.08 -16.76
CA GLU A 420 0.26 -9.11 -15.84
C GLU A 420 0.51 -9.48 -14.38
N GLN A 421 0.41 -10.78 -14.06
CA GLN A 421 0.74 -11.29 -12.73
C GLN A 421 2.22 -11.04 -12.34
N ALA A 422 3.13 -10.98 -13.32
CA ALA A 422 4.53 -10.64 -13.05
C ALA A 422 4.70 -9.22 -12.49
N LYS A 423 3.81 -8.27 -12.84
CA LYS A 423 3.82 -6.89 -12.31
C LYS A 423 3.63 -6.86 -10.78
N LEU A 424 2.91 -7.83 -10.22
CA LEU A 424 2.69 -7.95 -8.77
C LEU A 424 3.90 -8.55 -8.03
N LYS A 425 4.70 -9.38 -8.73
CA LYS A 425 5.83 -10.12 -8.13
C LYS A 425 7.10 -9.27 -7.99
N LEU A 426 7.25 -8.20 -8.77
CA LEU A 426 8.44 -7.32 -8.78
C LEU A 426 8.72 -6.65 -7.41
N GLY A 427 7.71 -6.50 -6.55
CA GLY A 427 7.86 -5.96 -5.17
C GLY A 427 7.94 -7.01 -4.06
N ALA A 428 7.81 -8.30 -4.38
CA ALA A 428 7.63 -9.38 -3.40
C ALA A 428 8.95 -10.01 -2.89
N SER A 429 10.11 -9.56 -3.39
CA SER A 429 11.38 -10.32 -3.32
C SER A 429 12.14 -10.25 -1.99
N GLN A 430 11.66 -9.54 -0.96
CA GLN A 430 12.23 -9.64 0.40
C GLN A 430 11.14 -9.50 1.48
N ARG A 431 10.47 -10.60 1.80
CA ARG A 431 9.56 -10.66 2.95
C ARG A 431 10.38 -10.91 4.22
N GLY A 432 10.46 -9.91 5.08
CA GLY A 432 11.06 -10.05 6.40
C GLY A 432 10.16 -10.84 7.37
N PRO A 433 10.67 -11.21 8.55
CA PRO A 433 9.94 -12.04 9.51
C PRO A 433 8.69 -11.38 10.11
N LEU A 434 8.53 -10.07 9.96
CA LEU A 434 7.35 -9.31 10.37
C LEU A 434 6.53 -8.82 9.17
N ASP A 435 6.68 -9.42 7.98
CA ASP A 435 5.91 -9.01 6.81
C ASP A 435 4.40 -8.99 7.11
N ARG A 436 3.75 -7.89 6.70
CA ARG A 436 2.32 -7.59 6.91
C ARG A 436 1.88 -7.47 8.38
N ARG A 437 2.78 -7.57 9.35
CA ARG A 437 2.48 -7.34 10.77
C ARG A 437 2.45 -5.84 11.07
N ILE A 438 1.53 -5.43 11.91
CA ILE A 438 1.38 -4.05 12.37
C ILE A 438 1.88 -3.96 13.80
N ALA A 439 2.86 -3.09 14.03
CA ALA A 439 3.43 -2.84 15.33
C ALA A 439 3.15 -1.42 15.83
N LEU A 440 2.68 -1.29 17.06
CA LEU A 440 2.54 -0.02 17.76
C LEU A 440 3.67 0.11 18.78
N ILE A 441 4.45 1.19 18.71
CA ILE A 441 5.61 1.41 19.59
C ILE A 441 5.45 2.74 20.30
N THR A 442 5.33 2.72 21.63
CA THR A 442 5.25 3.95 22.45
C THR A 442 6.64 4.46 22.84
N GLY A 443 6.82 5.77 22.97
CA GLY A 443 8.14 6.37 23.20
C GLY A 443 9.04 6.21 21.97
N ALA A 444 8.45 6.25 20.77
CA ALA A 444 9.14 5.92 19.51
C ALA A 444 9.94 7.07 18.90
N ALA A 445 9.84 8.30 19.45
CA ALA A 445 10.55 9.43 18.89
C ALA A 445 12.07 9.40 19.16
N SER A 446 12.56 8.59 20.10
CA SER A 446 13.98 8.50 20.41
C SER A 446 14.41 7.16 21.03
N GLY A 447 15.73 6.98 21.19
CA GLY A 447 16.32 5.90 21.99
C GLY A 447 15.89 4.49 21.57
N ILE A 448 15.48 3.68 22.56
CA ILE A 448 15.08 2.28 22.37
C ILE A 448 13.85 2.16 21.48
N GLY A 449 12.86 3.04 21.65
CA GLY A 449 11.64 3.01 20.84
C GLY A 449 11.93 3.28 19.36
N HIS A 450 12.72 4.31 19.07
CA HIS A 450 13.17 4.62 17.71
C HIS A 450 13.97 3.47 17.06
N ALA A 451 14.94 2.91 17.80
CA ALA A 451 15.72 1.77 17.32
C ALA A 451 14.85 0.53 17.06
N THR A 452 13.83 0.31 17.90
CA THR A 452 12.87 -0.79 17.73
C THR A 452 11.99 -0.57 16.50
N ALA A 453 11.52 0.66 16.26
CA ALA A 453 10.79 1.02 15.05
C ALA A 453 11.62 0.75 13.80
N ALA A 454 12.88 1.18 13.78
CA ALA A 454 13.82 0.92 12.68
C ALA A 454 14.01 -0.59 12.43
N ALA A 455 14.23 -1.39 13.49
CA ALA A 455 14.41 -2.83 13.38
C ALA A 455 13.14 -3.54 12.86
N PHE A 456 11.96 -3.11 13.29
CA PHE A 456 10.69 -3.71 12.88
C PHE A 456 10.35 -3.37 11.42
N LEU A 457 10.63 -2.13 10.99
CA LEU A 457 10.49 -1.74 9.58
C LEU A 457 11.45 -2.51 8.66
N ALA A 458 12.71 -2.68 9.09
CA ALA A 458 13.68 -3.50 8.38
C ALA A 458 13.26 -4.98 8.31
N ALA A 459 12.54 -5.46 9.34
CA ALA A 459 11.94 -6.79 9.37
C ALA A 459 10.61 -6.90 8.58
N GLY A 460 10.15 -5.83 7.93
CA GLY A 460 8.96 -5.84 7.08
C GLY A 460 7.64 -5.49 7.78
N ALA A 461 7.65 -4.99 9.01
CA ALA A 461 6.43 -4.54 9.68
C ALA A 461 5.92 -3.20 9.12
N HIS A 462 4.64 -2.92 9.37
CA HIS A 462 4.05 -1.58 9.39
C HIS A 462 4.14 -1.07 10.82
N VAL A 463 4.65 0.14 11.05
CA VAL A 463 4.94 0.66 12.38
C VAL A 463 4.19 1.96 12.64
N ALA A 464 3.39 1.97 13.70
CA ALA A 464 2.86 3.18 14.31
C ALA A 464 3.86 3.68 15.37
N LEU A 465 4.48 4.81 15.08
CA LEU A 465 5.36 5.51 16.00
C LEU A 465 4.48 6.39 16.91
N VAL A 466 4.48 6.05 18.19
CA VAL A 466 3.65 6.71 19.20
C VAL A 466 4.53 7.44 20.20
N ASP A 467 4.32 8.74 20.35
CA ASP A 467 5.00 9.57 21.34
C ASP A 467 4.12 10.75 21.74
N ARG A 468 4.44 11.42 22.85
CA ARG A 468 3.67 12.58 23.31
C ARG A 468 4.06 13.84 22.52
N ASP A 469 5.34 13.99 22.23
CA ASP A 469 5.90 15.21 21.67
C ASP A 469 5.93 15.12 20.13
N GLU A 470 5.18 15.99 19.45
CA GLU A 470 4.94 15.88 18.00
C GLU A 470 6.18 16.18 17.14
N GLU A 471 6.95 17.22 17.46
CA GLU A 471 8.09 17.63 16.64
C GLU A 471 9.20 16.56 16.57
N PRO A 472 9.66 15.95 17.69
CA PRO A 472 10.59 14.83 17.63
C PRO A 472 10.02 13.62 16.87
N LEU A 473 8.72 13.38 17.02
CA LEU A 473 8.04 12.27 16.36
C LEU A 473 7.98 12.46 14.83
N GLU A 474 7.76 13.68 14.35
CA GLU A 474 7.81 14.01 12.93
C GLU A 474 9.18 13.74 12.32
N LYS A 475 10.26 14.15 13.01
CA LYS A 475 11.64 13.88 12.57
C LYS A 475 11.89 12.38 12.45
N ALA A 476 11.52 11.61 13.48
CA ALA A 476 11.65 10.15 13.47
C ALA A 476 10.90 9.50 12.29
N VAL A 477 9.67 9.92 12.00
CA VAL A 477 8.91 9.38 10.86
C VAL A 477 9.52 9.78 9.53
N ALA A 478 10.04 11.00 9.38
CA ALA A 478 10.72 11.43 8.15
C ALA A 478 12.00 10.61 7.89
N GLU A 479 12.83 10.40 8.92
CA GLU A 479 14.07 9.62 8.84
C GLU A 479 13.80 8.15 8.47
N LEU A 480 12.82 7.52 9.11
CA LEU A 480 12.50 6.11 8.87
C LEU A 480 11.65 5.89 7.61
N GLY A 481 10.71 6.79 7.34
CA GLY A 481 9.75 6.69 6.25
C GLY A 481 10.39 6.76 4.86
N GLY A 482 11.51 7.48 4.71
CA GLY A 482 12.23 7.60 3.43
C GLY A 482 12.66 6.26 2.83
N ARG A 483 13.01 5.28 3.68
CA ARG A 483 13.42 3.92 3.28
C ARG A 483 12.27 2.91 3.27
N HIS A 484 11.13 3.24 3.89
CA HIS A 484 10.01 2.34 4.12
C HIS A 484 8.67 3.01 3.78
N ARG A 485 8.56 3.53 2.54
CA ARG A 485 7.38 4.30 2.08
C ARG A 485 6.07 3.55 2.39
N GLY A 486 5.12 4.27 2.99
CA GLY A 486 3.80 3.74 3.35
C GLY A 486 3.78 2.76 4.52
N ARG A 487 4.91 2.50 5.21
CA ARG A 487 4.95 1.58 6.36
C ARG A 487 5.04 2.27 7.72
N CYS A 488 5.12 3.60 7.77
CA CYS A 488 5.19 4.37 9.01
C CYS A 488 3.99 5.30 9.15
N VAL A 489 3.43 5.40 10.37
CA VAL A 489 2.46 6.44 10.73
C VAL A 489 2.84 7.06 12.07
N LYS A 490 2.72 8.39 12.20
CA LYS A 490 2.90 9.10 13.48
C LYS A 490 1.57 9.18 14.22
N VAL A 491 1.60 8.99 15.54
CA VAL A 491 0.42 9.13 16.41
C VAL A 491 0.83 9.81 17.72
N ALA A 492 0.32 11.02 17.95
CA ALA A 492 0.53 11.74 19.20
C ALA A 492 -0.30 11.11 20.34
N CYS A 493 0.34 10.74 21.44
CA CYS A 493 -0.33 10.08 22.56
C CYS A 493 0.38 10.30 23.90
N ASP A 494 -0.38 10.70 24.91
CA ASP A 494 0.07 10.66 26.31
C ASP A 494 -0.44 9.36 26.95
N VAL A 495 0.48 8.43 27.23
CA VAL A 495 0.15 7.10 27.78
C VAL A 495 -0.52 7.15 29.16
N ARG A 496 -0.39 8.26 29.90
CA ARG A 496 -1.06 8.45 31.20
C ARG A 496 -2.57 8.65 31.04
N SER A 497 -3.02 9.13 29.88
CA SER A 497 -4.42 9.38 29.58
C SER A 497 -5.03 8.21 28.83
N GLU A 498 -5.98 7.52 29.46
CA GLU A 498 -6.68 6.40 28.81
C GLU A 498 -7.40 6.84 27.52
N ALA A 499 -8.04 8.00 27.52
CA ALA A 499 -8.72 8.53 26.33
C ALA A 499 -7.72 8.81 25.19
N SER A 500 -6.52 9.30 25.52
CA SER A 500 -5.45 9.53 24.53
C SER A 500 -4.98 8.20 23.91
N VAL A 501 -4.76 7.18 24.75
CA VAL A 501 -4.38 5.83 24.30
C VAL A 501 -5.47 5.19 23.43
N ASN A 502 -6.74 5.26 23.85
CA ASN A 502 -7.85 4.70 23.07
C ASN A 502 -7.94 5.35 21.67
N ARG A 503 -7.79 6.67 21.58
CA ARG A 503 -7.72 7.38 20.29
C ARG A 503 -6.52 6.95 19.45
N ALA A 504 -5.35 6.76 20.07
CA ALA A 504 -4.16 6.30 19.37
C ALA A 504 -4.38 4.92 18.71
N PHE A 505 -4.96 3.97 19.44
CA PHE A 505 -5.31 2.66 18.87
C PHE A 505 -6.37 2.75 17.79
N ALA A 506 -7.39 3.60 17.96
CA ALA A 506 -8.41 3.82 16.93
C ALA A 506 -7.82 4.39 15.63
N GLN A 507 -6.88 5.35 15.73
CA GLN A 507 -6.17 5.89 14.57
C GLN A 507 -5.34 4.82 13.86
N VAL A 508 -4.62 3.97 14.60
CA VAL A 508 -3.82 2.89 14.02
C VAL A 508 -4.72 1.83 13.37
N ALA A 509 -5.84 1.46 14.01
CA ALA A 509 -6.81 0.53 13.46
C ALA A 509 -7.46 1.09 12.17
N ALA A 510 -7.83 2.36 12.15
CA ALA A 510 -8.36 3.02 10.94
C ALA A 510 -7.30 3.13 9.82
N HIS A 511 -6.02 3.26 10.18
CA HIS A 511 -4.94 3.46 9.22
C HIS A 511 -4.38 2.14 8.64
N PHE A 512 -4.21 1.09 9.44
CA PHE A 512 -3.63 -0.17 8.95
C PHE A 512 -4.58 -1.37 9.04
N GLY A 513 -5.76 -1.20 9.62
CA GLY A 513 -6.73 -2.29 9.83
C GLY A 513 -6.58 -3.04 11.15
N GLY A 514 -5.64 -2.65 12.03
CA GLY A 514 -5.44 -3.36 13.29
C GLY A 514 -4.05 -3.20 13.90
N VAL A 515 -3.71 -4.07 14.85
CA VAL A 515 -2.40 -4.16 15.51
C VAL A 515 -2.08 -5.63 15.84
N ASP A 516 -0.87 -6.12 15.59
CA ASP A 516 -0.43 -7.46 16.01
C ASP A 516 0.55 -7.41 17.19
N ILE A 517 1.41 -6.40 17.22
CA ILE A 517 2.51 -6.29 18.18
C ILE A 517 2.45 -4.92 18.85
N VAL A 518 2.54 -4.88 20.17
CA VAL A 518 2.59 -3.63 20.93
C VAL A 518 3.86 -3.61 21.76
N VAL A 519 4.75 -2.67 21.47
CA VAL A 519 5.94 -2.40 22.29
C VAL A 519 5.63 -1.23 23.21
N SER A 520 5.24 -1.57 24.43
CA SER A 520 4.99 -0.63 25.52
C SER A 520 6.33 -0.20 26.15
N ASN A 521 6.95 0.78 25.52
CA ASN A 521 8.30 1.28 25.82
C ASN A 521 8.35 2.64 26.54
N ALA A 522 7.32 3.49 26.43
CA ALA A 522 7.33 4.82 27.02
C ALA A 522 7.61 4.79 28.53
N GLY A 523 8.49 5.68 29.01
CA GLY A 523 8.84 5.76 30.42
C GLY A 523 10.01 6.70 30.67
N ARG A 524 10.24 7.05 31.95
CA ARG A 524 11.39 7.86 32.37
C ARG A 524 11.90 7.43 33.74
N ALA A 525 13.16 7.72 34.03
CA ALA A 525 13.72 7.53 35.35
C ALA A 525 13.16 8.54 36.35
N PHE A 526 12.82 8.06 37.55
CA PHE A 526 12.50 8.89 38.71
C PHE A 526 13.42 8.47 39.86
N SER A 527 14.09 9.44 40.47
CA SER A 527 14.99 9.23 41.60
C SER A 527 14.47 9.92 42.85
N GLY A 528 14.87 9.41 44.00
CA GLY A 528 14.48 9.91 45.31
C GLY A 528 14.46 8.78 46.32
N SER A 529 14.74 9.10 47.57
CA SER A 529 14.61 8.13 48.66
C SER A 529 13.15 8.06 49.08
N ILE A 530 12.53 6.88 48.94
CA ILE A 530 11.06 6.71 49.05
C ILE A 530 10.45 7.10 50.40
N HIS A 531 11.27 7.23 51.44
CA HIS A 531 10.83 7.62 52.79
C HIS A 531 10.74 9.14 52.98
N THR A 532 11.24 9.94 52.04
CA THR A 532 11.10 11.41 52.06
C THR A 532 9.85 11.83 51.29
N SER A 533 9.38 13.06 51.54
CA SER A 533 8.24 13.63 50.84
C SER A 533 8.48 13.71 49.33
N GLU A 534 9.66 14.18 48.90
CA GLU A 534 10.01 14.28 47.48
C GLU A 534 10.10 12.89 46.83
N GLY A 535 10.65 11.90 47.55
CA GLY A 535 10.70 10.53 47.07
C GLY A 535 9.32 9.87 46.96
N HIS A 536 8.39 10.20 47.86
CA HIS A 536 7.00 9.77 47.77
C HIS A 536 6.30 10.36 46.55
N GLU A 537 6.42 11.66 46.30
CA GLU A 537 5.87 12.32 45.11
C GLU A 537 6.46 11.73 43.82
N ALA A 538 7.78 11.52 43.79
CA ALA A 538 8.46 10.87 42.68
C ALA A 538 7.97 9.43 42.45
N LEU A 539 7.68 8.68 43.52
CA LEU A 539 7.11 7.34 43.44
C LEU A 539 5.71 7.39 42.83
N CYS A 540 4.83 8.27 43.29
CA CYS A 540 3.49 8.43 42.73
C CYS A 540 3.53 8.77 41.23
N ALA A 541 4.36 9.74 40.83
CA ALA A 541 4.53 10.10 39.42
C ALA A 541 5.14 8.97 38.58
N SER A 542 6.06 8.19 39.17
CA SER A 542 6.64 7.00 38.52
C SER A 542 5.60 5.90 38.34
N LEU A 543 4.73 5.64 39.32
CA LEU A 543 3.64 4.68 39.20
C LEU A 543 2.64 5.10 38.11
N GLU A 544 2.31 6.38 38.03
CA GLU A 544 1.43 6.90 36.98
C GLU A 544 2.01 6.65 35.57
N LEU A 545 3.27 7.01 35.33
CA LEU A 545 3.88 6.88 34.01
C LEU A 545 4.40 5.47 33.70
N ASN A 546 5.24 4.90 34.57
CA ASN A 546 5.98 3.65 34.35
C ASN A 546 5.22 2.39 34.80
N LEU A 547 3.97 2.51 35.26
CA LEU A 547 3.10 1.35 35.51
C LEU A 547 1.70 1.58 34.91
N LEU A 548 0.96 2.59 35.37
CA LEU A 548 -0.41 2.83 34.91
C LEU A 548 -0.46 3.22 33.43
N GLY A 549 0.54 3.95 32.93
CA GLY A 549 0.70 4.22 31.50
C GLY A 549 0.81 2.94 30.65
N HIS A 550 1.64 1.99 31.08
CA HIS A 550 1.74 0.67 30.41
C HIS A 550 0.44 -0.13 30.53
N GLN A 551 -0.27 -0.02 31.66
CA GLN A 551 -1.59 -0.65 31.84
C GLN A 551 -2.63 -0.09 30.87
N ASN A 552 -2.69 1.23 30.68
CA ASN A 552 -3.59 1.86 29.71
C ASN A 552 -3.33 1.33 28.30
N VAL A 553 -2.05 1.28 27.90
CA VAL A 553 -1.61 0.76 26.60
C VAL A 553 -1.98 -0.72 26.44
N ALA A 554 -1.69 -1.56 27.43
CA ALA A 554 -1.98 -2.99 27.40
C ALA A 554 -3.50 -3.27 27.34
N ARG A 555 -4.31 -2.49 28.07
CA ARG A 555 -5.77 -2.62 28.06
C ARG A 555 -6.36 -2.26 26.69
N ALA A 556 -5.90 -1.18 26.07
CA ALA A 556 -6.33 -0.79 24.73
C ALA A 556 -5.88 -1.81 23.66
N ALA A 557 -4.64 -2.29 23.77
CA ALA A 557 -4.11 -3.35 22.91
C ALA A 557 -4.94 -4.64 23.01
N ALA A 558 -5.28 -5.08 24.22
CA ALA A 558 -6.09 -6.27 24.44
C ALA A 558 -7.46 -6.17 23.76
N ARG A 559 -8.12 -5.00 23.82
CA ARG A 559 -9.41 -4.78 23.13
C ARG A 559 -9.30 -5.02 21.62
N VAL A 560 -8.29 -4.43 20.96
CA VAL A 560 -8.07 -4.58 19.51
C VAL A 560 -7.68 -6.01 19.15
N LEU A 561 -6.78 -6.64 19.91
CA LEU A 561 -6.31 -8.00 19.67
C LEU A 561 -7.43 -9.04 19.86
N LEU A 562 -8.31 -8.85 20.84
CA LEU A 562 -9.49 -9.70 21.05
C LEU A 562 -10.55 -9.48 19.95
N ALA A 563 -10.74 -8.24 19.49
CA ALA A 563 -11.60 -7.97 18.34
C ALA A 563 -11.05 -8.58 17.04
N GLN A 564 -9.73 -8.61 16.85
CA GLN A 564 -9.09 -9.36 15.77
C GLN A 564 -9.25 -10.87 15.92
N ASP A 565 -9.03 -11.41 17.13
CA ASP A 565 -9.06 -12.86 17.39
C ASP A 565 -8.05 -13.63 16.51
N SER A 566 -6.88 -13.04 16.29
CA SER A 566 -5.79 -13.61 15.49
C SER A 566 -4.49 -13.79 16.28
N GLY A 567 -4.59 -13.78 17.62
CA GLY A 567 -3.44 -13.71 18.53
C GLY A 567 -2.70 -12.36 18.47
N GLY A 568 -1.53 -12.29 19.12
CA GLY A 568 -0.69 -11.09 19.10
C GLY A 568 0.42 -11.12 20.16
N ALA A 569 1.14 -10.00 20.29
CA ALA A 569 2.23 -9.86 21.26
C ALA A 569 2.21 -8.51 21.99
N LEU A 570 2.15 -8.54 23.32
CA LEU A 570 2.38 -7.42 24.21
C LEU A 570 3.82 -7.48 24.73
N LEU A 571 4.64 -6.51 24.35
CA LEU A 571 6.05 -6.46 24.69
C LEU A 571 6.32 -5.25 25.57
N PHE A 572 6.89 -5.47 26.75
CA PHE A 572 7.12 -4.41 27.73
C PHE A 572 8.61 -4.09 27.86
N ASN A 573 8.95 -2.80 27.92
CA ASN A 573 10.29 -2.37 28.29
C ASN A 573 10.44 -2.38 29.81
N ALA A 574 10.94 -3.49 30.35
CA ALA A 574 11.32 -3.61 31.75
C ALA A 574 12.65 -2.88 31.99
N SER A 575 13.30 -3.16 33.12
CA SER A 575 14.57 -2.55 33.44
C SER A 575 15.29 -3.38 34.48
N LYS A 576 16.63 -3.30 34.48
CA LYS A 576 17.47 -3.85 35.55
C LYS A 576 16.88 -3.59 36.93
N SER A 577 16.34 -2.38 37.15
CA SER A 577 15.86 -1.92 38.44
C SER A 577 14.68 -2.74 38.99
N ALA A 578 14.01 -3.55 38.16
CA ALA A 578 13.03 -4.53 38.60
C ALA A 578 13.67 -5.68 39.40
N PHE A 579 14.92 -6.04 39.10
CA PHE A 579 15.63 -7.20 39.67
C PHE A 579 16.79 -6.81 40.59
N ASN A 580 17.39 -5.64 40.36
CA ASN A 580 18.53 -5.13 41.12
C ASN A 580 18.35 -3.64 41.46
N GLN A 581 17.86 -3.36 42.66
CA GLN A 581 17.58 -2.00 43.11
C GLN A 581 18.86 -1.26 43.49
N GLY A 582 18.92 0.04 43.16
CA GLY A 582 20.02 0.91 43.53
C GLY A 582 19.58 2.01 44.52
N PRO A 583 20.53 2.61 45.26
CA PRO A 583 20.25 3.77 46.09
C PRO A 583 19.53 4.89 45.31
N ASP A 584 18.61 5.58 45.98
CA ASP A 584 17.81 6.71 45.45
C ASP A 584 17.05 6.43 44.15
N PHE A 585 16.78 5.16 43.84
CA PHE A 585 16.04 4.76 42.63
C PHE A 585 14.77 3.98 42.92
N GLY A 586 14.33 3.98 44.19
CA GLY A 586 13.12 3.30 44.65
C GLY A 586 11.86 3.66 43.84
N PRO A 587 11.57 4.96 43.56
CA PRO A 587 10.43 5.36 42.73
C PRO A 587 10.33 4.63 41.39
N TYR A 588 11.45 4.53 40.67
CA TYR A 588 11.51 3.85 39.38
C TYR A 588 11.55 2.32 39.53
N ALA A 589 12.33 1.81 40.49
CA ALA A 589 12.49 0.38 40.72
C ALA A 589 11.17 -0.30 41.11
N VAL A 590 10.38 0.32 42.00
CA VAL A 590 9.07 -0.20 42.42
C VAL A 590 8.12 -0.29 41.22
N ALA A 591 8.02 0.78 40.41
CA ALA A 591 7.16 0.79 39.23
C ALA A 591 7.57 -0.27 38.20
N LYS A 592 8.88 -0.42 37.90
CA LYS A 592 9.37 -1.44 36.96
C LYS A 592 9.28 -2.87 37.49
N ALA A 593 9.40 -3.09 38.79
CA ALA A 593 9.12 -4.39 39.40
C ALA A 593 7.63 -4.76 39.26
N ALA A 594 6.72 -3.82 39.56
CA ALA A 594 5.29 -4.00 39.35
C ALA A 594 4.93 -4.24 37.88
N LEU A 595 5.63 -3.59 36.94
CA LEU A 595 5.44 -3.79 35.50
C LEU A 595 5.73 -5.24 35.06
N VAL A 596 6.74 -5.90 35.64
CA VAL A 596 7.04 -7.31 35.34
C VAL A 596 5.90 -8.22 35.82
N ALA A 597 5.34 -7.95 37.00
CA ALA A 597 4.17 -8.68 37.49
C ALA A 597 2.94 -8.44 36.60
N LEU A 598 2.70 -7.19 36.18
CA LEU A 598 1.62 -6.83 35.26
C LEU A 598 1.73 -7.58 33.93
N MET A 599 2.93 -7.61 33.34
CA MET A 599 3.20 -8.34 32.10
C MET A 599 2.85 -9.83 32.24
N ARG A 600 3.28 -10.47 33.34
CA ARG A 600 2.97 -11.89 33.60
C ARG A 600 1.48 -12.13 33.79
N GLN A 601 0.76 -11.18 34.40
CA GLN A 601 -0.70 -11.27 34.53
C GLN A 601 -1.37 -11.29 33.15
N TYR A 602 -0.98 -10.40 32.22
CA TYR A 602 -1.48 -10.43 30.85
C TYR A 602 -1.14 -11.73 30.10
N ALA A 603 0.04 -12.32 30.37
CA ALA A 603 0.41 -13.61 29.79
C ALA A 603 -0.55 -14.73 30.23
N VAL A 604 -0.97 -14.72 31.49
CA VAL A 604 -1.95 -15.67 32.05
C VAL A 604 -3.34 -15.41 31.48
N ASP A 605 -3.80 -14.17 31.52
CA ASP A 605 -5.19 -13.81 31.18
C ASP A 605 -5.48 -13.94 29.68
N LEU A 606 -4.52 -13.57 28.82
CA LEU A 606 -4.71 -13.52 27.38
C LEU A 606 -4.00 -14.66 26.62
N GLY A 607 -3.17 -15.46 27.29
CA GLY A 607 -2.49 -16.62 26.71
C GLY A 607 -3.45 -17.62 26.04
N PRO A 608 -4.59 -18.01 26.65
CA PRO A 608 -5.59 -18.87 26.02
C PRO A 608 -6.23 -18.29 24.74
N LYS A 609 -6.06 -16.98 24.49
CA LYS A 609 -6.51 -16.27 23.28
C LYS A 609 -5.39 -16.09 22.25
N GLY A 610 -4.24 -16.74 22.44
CA GLY A 610 -3.09 -16.64 21.55
C GLY A 610 -2.36 -15.30 21.64
N ILE A 611 -2.63 -14.49 22.66
CA ILE A 611 -1.95 -13.20 22.88
C ILE A 611 -0.85 -13.43 23.92
N ARG A 612 0.39 -13.24 23.48
CA ARG A 612 1.58 -13.44 24.32
C ARG A 612 1.94 -12.14 25.02
N ALA A 613 2.49 -12.21 26.23
CA ALA A 613 3.05 -11.05 26.90
C ALA A 613 4.47 -11.37 27.38
N ASN A 614 5.44 -10.52 27.03
CA ASN A 614 6.86 -10.70 27.41
C ASN A 614 7.51 -9.36 27.69
N ALA A 615 8.71 -9.36 28.27
CA ALA A 615 9.47 -8.14 28.51
C ALA A 615 10.93 -8.25 28.08
N VAL A 616 11.51 -7.12 27.70
CA VAL A 616 12.96 -6.95 27.58
C VAL A 616 13.48 -6.21 28.81
N ASN A 617 14.48 -6.78 29.45
CA ASN A 617 15.19 -6.22 30.59
C ASN A 617 16.52 -5.61 30.11
N ALA A 618 16.52 -4.30 29.90
CA ALA A 618 17.71 -3.55 29.51
C ALA A 618 18.45 -2.94 30.71
N ASP A 619 19.77 -2.81 30.59
CA ASP A 619 20.61 -2.04 31.52
C ASP A 619 21.46 -1.01 30.78
N ARG A 620 21.66 0.16 31.40
CA ARG A 620 22.62 1.19 30.98
C ARG A 620 22.63 1.44 29.45
N ILE A 621 21.50 1.79 28.86
CA ILE A 621 21.45 2.19 27.44
C ILE A 621 21.59 3.70 27.33
N ARG A 622 22.57 4.19 26.58
CA ARG A 622 22.74 5.64 26.31
C ARG A 622 21.53 6.19 25.57
N THR A 623 20.64 6.83 26.33
CA THR A 623 19.41 7.46 25.86
C THR A 623 19.22 8.75 26.63
N ALA A 624 18.26 9.58 26.21
CA ALA A 624 17.87 10.79 26.93
C ALA A 624 17.34 10.54 28.36
N LEU A 625 17.17 9.27 28.77
CA LEU A 625 16.86 8.88 30.15
C LEU A 625 17.98 9.23 31.14
N PHE A 626 19.21 9.43 30.67
CA PHE A 626 20.33 9.94 31.46
C PHE A 626 20.54 11.42 31.13
N ASP A 627 20.15 12.33 32.01
CA ASP A 627 20.70 13.68 31.94
C ASP A 627 22.19 13.68 32.32
N ALA A 628 22.92 14.73 31.92
CA ALA A 628 24.36 14.81 32.14
C ALA A 628 24.75 14.72 33.63
N GLY A 629 23.94 15.30 34.52
CA GLY A 629 24.20 15.31 35.97
C GLY A 629 24.02 13.95 36.62
N LEU A 630 22.98 13.20 36.23
CA LEU A 630 22.69 11.84 36.72
C LEU A 630 23.77 10.86 36.28
N LEU A 631 24.28 11.01 35.05
CA LEU A 631 25.30 10.12 34.51
C LEU A 631 26.65 10.31 35.19
N GLU A 632 27.08 11.58 35.39
CA GLU A 632 28.29 11.92 36.14
C GLU A 632 28.22 11.46 37.60
N SER A 633 27.07 11.70 38.26
CA SER A 633 26.80 11.24 39.62
C SER A 633 26.97 9.72 39.74
N ARG A 634 26.39 8.96 38.80
CA ARG A 634 26.43 7.49 38.81
C ARG A 634 27.81 6.91 38.49
N ALA A 635 28.54 7.51 37.56
CA ALA A 635 29.92 7.13 37.26
C ALA A 635 30.82 7.38 38.48
N ARG A 636 30.66 8.56 39.13
CA ARG A 636 31.38 8.92 40.36
C ARG A 636 31.06 8.01 41.54
N ALA A 637 29.79 7.65 41.75
CA ALA A 637 29.37 6.74 42.83
C ALA A 637 29.99 5.34 42.70
N ARG A 638 30.40 4.93 41.49
CA ARG A 638 31.10 3.68 41.22
C ARG A 638 32.61 3.84 41.03
N ASN A 639 33.13 5.07 41.16
CA ASN A 639 34.52 5.43 40.95
C ASN A 639 35.08 4.97 39.57
N VAL A 640 34.28 5.16 38.51
CA VAL A 640 34.62 4.81 37.12
C VAL A 640 34.37 5.97 36.17
N SER A 641 34.94 5.93 34.97
CA SER A 641 34.59 6.86 33.90
C SER A 641 33.15 6.58 33.40
N ILE A 642 32.56 7.53 32.67
CA ILE A 642 31.24 7.33 32.05
C ILE A 642 31.27 6.14 31.07
N ASP A 643 32.33 6.02 30.27
CA ASP A 643 32.44 4.92 29.29
C ASP A 643 32.66 3.56 29.95
N ASP A 644 33.41 3.52 31.06
CA ASP A 644 33.56 2.30 31.84
C ASP A 644 32.28 1.96 32.60
N TYR A 645 31.49 2.96 33.01
CA TYR A 645 30.17 2.74 33.58
C TYR A 645 29.24 2.00 32.62
N PHE A 646 29.25 2.34 31.32
CA PHE A 646 28.46 1.66 30.28
C PHE A 646 28.99 0.27 29.90
N ARG A 647 30.27 -0.01 30.19
CA ARG A 647 30.92 -1.30 29.95
C ARG A 647 31.06 -2.18 31.19
N ASP A 648 30.59 -1.71 32.35
CA ASP A 648 30.60 -2.45 33.61
C ASP A 648 29.49 -3.53 33.63
N ASN A 649 29.78 -4.58 32.87
CA ASN A 649 29.03 -5.83 32.70
C ASN A 649 30.01 -6.97 32.35
N LEU A 650 29.55 -8.23 32.41
CA LEU A 650 30.41 -9.41 32.23
C LEU A 650 31.07 -9.49 30.84
N LEU A 651 30.42 -8.99 29.79
CA LEU A 651 30.96 -8.95 28.43
C LEU A 651 31.88 -7.74 28.17
N ARG A 652 32.00 -6.82 29.13
CA ARG A 652 32.85 -5.61 29.05
C ARG A 652 32.60 -4.75 27.81
N ARG A 653 31.36 -4.68 27.33
CA ARG A 653 30.98 -3.93 26.14
C ARG A 653 29.79 -3.03 26.40
N GLU A 654 29.66 -1.97 25.60
CA GLU A 654 28.47 -1.15 25.63
C GLU A 654 27.29 -1.92 25.01
N THR A 655 26.14 -1.84 25.69
CA THR A 655 24.86 -2.34 25.17
C THR A 655 24.07 -1.15 24.62
N THR A 656 23.61 -1.25 23.38
CA THR A 656 23.01 -0.15 22.63
C THR A 656 21.49 -0.28 22.52
N ALA A 657 20.83 0.79 22.09
CA ALA A 657 19.39 0.76 21.77
C ALA A 657 19.08 -0.26 20.66
N THR A 658 20.01 -0.46 19.71
CA THR A 658 19.88 -1.46 18.65
C THR A 658 19.93 -2.89 19.21
N ASP A 659 20.77 -3.17 20.20
CA ASP A 659 20.82 -4.48 20.84
C ASP A 659 19.47 -4.80 21.53
N VAL A 660 18.88 -3.81 22.22
CA VAL A 660 17.56 -3.94 22.85
C VAL A 660 16.45 -4.13 21.82
N ALA A 661 16.51 -3.40 20.71
CA ALA A 661 15.58 -3.55 19.58
C ALA A 661 15.59 -4.97 19.01
N GLN A 662 16.75 -5.62 18.91
CA GLN A 662 16.85 -7.03 18.52
C GLN A 662 16.19 -7.97 19.53
N GLY A 663 16.29 -7.67 20.84
CA GLY A 663 15.56 -8.39 21.88
C GLY A 663 14.04 -8.31 21.72
N PHE A 664 13.52 -7.12 21.40
CA PHE A 664 12.10 -6.94 21.07
C PHE A 664 11.69 -7.69 19.80
N LEU A 665 12.52 -7.62 18.75
CA LEU A 665 12.26 -8.32 17.49
C LEU A 665 12.22 -9.85 17.69
N TYR A 666 13.15 -10.40 18.49
CA TYR A 666 13.12 -11.81 18.89
C TYR A 666 11.83 -12.18 19.61
N LEU A 667 11.41 -11.41 20.61
CA LEU A 667 10.16 -11.70 21.35
C LEU A 667 8.90 -11.53 20.48
N ALA A 668 8.93 -10.62 19.50
CA ALA A 668 7.84 -10.46 18.54
C ALA A 668 7.65 -11.70 17.67
N THR A 669 8.73 -12.40 17.30
CA THR A 669 8.71 -13.59 16.45
C THR A 669 8.72 -14.92 17.22
N ALA A 670 8.99 -14.90 18.53
CA ALA A 670 9.01 -16.09 19.39
C ALA A 670 7.58 -16.58 19.74
N GLU A 671 6.90 -17.23 18.78
CA GLU A 671 5.50 -17.67 18.91
C GLU A 671 5.22 -18.64 20.08
N ALA A 672 6.22 -19.40 20.54
CA ALA A 672 6.10 -20.33 21.66
C ALA A 672 6.43 -19.71 23.04
N THR A 673 6.66 -18.40 23.12
CA THR A 673 7.17 -17.74 24.35
C THR A 673 6.17 -16.71 24.89
N THR A 674 5.76 -16.89 26.15
CA THR A 674 4.94 -15.94 26.94
C THR A 674 5.36 -15.95 28.40
N GLY A 675 5.15 -14.84 29.13
CA GLY A 675 5.58 -14.63 30.52
C GLY A 675 7.09 -14.46 30.71
N CYS A 676 7.86 -14.36 29.62
CA CYS A 676 9.31 -14.34 29.63
C CYS A 676 9.86 -12.91 29.85
N VAL A 677 11.02 -12.84 30.49
CA VAL A 677 11.84 -11.63 30.57
C VAL A 677 13.21 -11.94 29.94
N VAL A 678 13.49 -11.34 28.79
CA VAL A 678 14.78 -11.49 28.10
C VAL A 678 15.70 -10.35 28.52
N THR A 679 16.89 -10.69 29.03
CA THR A 679 17.88 -9.71 29.45
C THR A 679 18.80 -9.31 28.30
N VAL A 680 18.99 -8.00 28.11
CA VAL A 680 19.88 -7.39 27.13
C VAL A 680 20.71 -6.31 27.82
N ASP A 681 21.83 -6.72 28.45
CA ASP A 681 22.62 -5.85 29.35
C ASP A 681 24.14 -6.13 29.38
N GLY A 682 24.65 -6.99 28.51
CA GLY A 682 26.05 -7.42 28.53
C GLY A 682 26.42 -8.33 29.71
N GLY A 683 25.43 -8.84 30.46
CA GLY A 683 25.61 -9.75 31.59
C GLY A 683 25.78 -9.01 32.91
N ASN A 684 24.72 -8.46 33.48
CA ASN A 684 24.74 -7.91 34.83
C ASN A 684 24.22 -8.94 35.84
N ALA A 685 25.13 -9.68 36.48
CA ALA A 685 24.80 -10.82 37.34
C ALA A 685 23.78 -10.52 38.45
N ALA A 686 23.85 -9.31 39.02
CA ALA A 686 22.93 -8.94 40.09
C ALA A 686 21.50 -8.67 39.59
N ALA A 687 21.31 -8.49 38.28
CA ALA A 687 20.03 -8.20 37.62
C ALA A 687 19.47 -9.38 36.82
N PHE A 688 20.03 -10.58 36.97
CA PHE A 688 19.51 -11.78 36.31
C PHE A 688 18.08 -12.05 36.77
N PRO A 689 17.11 -12.15 35.84
CA PRO A 689 15.75 -12.55 36.16
C PRO A 689 15.75 -13.91 36.85
N ARG A 690 14.98 -14.04 37.93
CA ARG A 690 14.79 -15.27 38.69
C ARG A 690 13.42 -15.87 38.43
#